data_AF-A0A6N2EP27-F1
#
_entry.id   AF-A0A6N2EP27-F1
#
_cell.length_a   1.000
_cell.length_b   1.000
_cell.length_c   1.000
_cell.angle_alpha   90.00
_cell.angle_beta   90.00
_cell.angle_gamma   90.00
#
_symmetry.space_group_name_H-M   'P 1'
#
loop_
_entity.id
_entity.type
_entity.pdbx_description
1 polymer ?
#
loop_
_entity_poly.entity_id
_entity_poly.type
_entity_poly.pdbx_seq_one_letter_code
_entity_poly.pdbx_strand_id
1 'polypeptide(L)'
;MRNSRIRNTVIGAGILAAASGQALSTTINVPADFPTIQEAINAAPNGALIEVAPGTYNEAIDFIGKSLTVVGAGAGQTTIDASTFNAPAVTMFGIVDGARIGGVTIIAGAGVEELADPADPSLGTITFGGGLYIVDSSAAIRDSVIRDGAVTGSGGGGWVVNSVVQISGTEFRNNSADDTNTNSTLNTGRGGGLGVASGSLLTVTNSLFTENQSSGTGSSISVVLSDASIENSVFDNNTSTGRGAGVGMIAATVDITGCTFTNNTSNSSGGAVSVDNSTANVSDTTFTGNTSVDSRGGAASVLSGVAFFTDCTFTGNISDNNSSNGGALNVSGADTEAFISGCLFEDNSGFNRGGAIFVLSAHVDIEDSIFRGNSSVRGGAIHFNSNSTAHIRDSVFDNNVTPAGERSQGTAIYALGTNAVDPEAEILFENCQFINHVATGSGRGIIYSTLSSSVGGGNIRIADSLFEDNTSTDRGAVGYVTGDSGEFPRARLTVERTTMINNTADGRGGAFYVGSGALLTLESSTIVGSTSGARGGAVYLFRGDLTAINSRFANCESAEGAVISARASGSGGCIIEIDGGALIDNTSDFGGAIFSQGSTNNPNTLTANRVLITGNEARFDEAGGITFIGGSLAVSNSLIADNQGSLTGALYADNADVLIVNSTIANNPADPFFGFVESIFMDSGTNLTVQNSILWNDQLSSTLPMISLGSDSNMTAEWSNIQGGEAAVEVAFGSTTNWVAGNIDDNPLFVNSAGSNYRLGEDSPSVDAGDSSLVVGDFDLDGNDRIINAVNYPATGPISPAVDHGAYEAPADLPGGTGPTCPPDLNGDGVVDADDFFLFLSLFASGDPRADFNNDGVIDADDFFAFLGAFAAGC
;
A
#
# COMPACT_ATOMS: atom_id res chain seq x y z
N MET A 1 -13.95 -25.18 -5.87
CA MET A 1 -15.40 -25.50 -5.91
C MET A 1 -15.71 -26.90 -5.36
N ARG A 2 -15.92 -27.02 -4.05
CA ARG A 2 -16.84 -27.97 -3.40
C ARG A 2 -17.35 -27.27 -2.14
N ASN A 3 -18.48 -26.60 -2.30
CA ASN A 3 -19.24 -25.98 -1.23
C ASN A 3 -19.83 -27.07 -0.34
N SER A 4 -19.48 -27.07 0.95
CA SER A 4 -20.40 -27.51 2.00
C SER A 4 -20.18 -26.66 3.26
N ARG A 5 -20.91 -25.54 3.30
CA ARG A 5 -21.17 -24.75 4.50
C ARG A 5 -21.86 -25.65 5.53
N ILE A 6 -21.26 -25.79 6.70
CA ILE A 6 -22.00 -26.11 7.94
C ILE A 6 -21.69 -24.95 8.88
N ARG A 7 -22.56 -23.93 8.85
CA ARG A 7 -22.64 -22.88 9.88
C ARG A 7 -23.76 -23.26 10.86
N ASN A 8 -23.44 -23.08 12.13
CA ASN A 8 -24.33 -22.89 13.28
C ASN A 8 -25.18 -24.09 13.73
N THR A 9 -24.73 -24.75 14.79
CA THR A 9 -25.64 -25.20 15.85
C THR A 9 -25.12 -24.65 17.18
N VAL A 10 -25.68 -23.50 17.55
CA VAL A 10 -25.63 -22.98 18.92
C VAL A 10 -26.34 -23.98 19.83
N ILE A 11 -25.70 -24.21 20.97
CA ILE A 11 -26.09 -25.06 22.09
C ILE A 11 -27.56 -24.81 22.49
N GLY A 12 -28.41 -25.79 22.20
CA GLY A 12 -29.68 -25.98 22.88
C GLY A 12 -29.48 -26.93 24.04
N ALA A 13 -29.35 -26.41 25.26
CA ALA A 13 -29.36 -27.18 26.49
C ALA A 13 -30.69 -27.97 26.61
N GLY A 14 -30.68 -29.22 26.18
CA GLY A 14 -31.76 -30.17 26.37
C GLY A 14 -31.57 -30.93 27.68
N ILE A 15 -31.99 -30.34 28.80
CA ILE A 15 -32.27 -31.08 30.03
C ILE A 15 -33.49 -31.97 29.74
N LEU A 16 -33.26 -33.23 29.38
CA LEU A 16 -34.27 -34.28 29.56
C LEU A 16 -34.01 -34.95 30.90
N ALA A 17 -34.80 -34.54 31.89
CA ALA A 17 -34.88 -35.18 33.18
C ALA A 17 -35.34 -36.65 33.01
N ALA A 18 -34.41 -37.58 33.15
CA ALA A 18 -34.72 -38.93 33.59
C ALA A 18 -34.42 -38.99 35.09
N ALA A 19 -35.48 -38.91 35.90
CA ALA A 19 -35.39 -39.13 37.33
C ALA A 19 -35.02 -40.60 37.60
N SER A 20 -33.81 -40.84 38.09
CA SER A 20 -33.48 -42.04 38.86
C SER A 20 -32.30 -41.76 39.79
N GLY A 21 -32.62 -41.47 41.06
CA GLY A 21 -31.71 -41.53 42.21
C GLY A 21 -30.63 -40.45 42.25
N GLN A 22 -30.83 -39.42 43.08
CA GLN A 22 -29.71 -38.66 43.63
C GLN A 22 -28.84 -39.62 44.46
N ALA A 23 -27.77 -40.14 43.86
CA ALA A 23 -26.63 -40.60 44.65
C ALA A 23 -26.04 -39.33 45.28
N LEU A 24 -26.06 -39.23 46.60
CA LEU A 24 -25.27 -38.25 47.34
C LEU A 24 -23.83 -38.36 46.82
N SER A 25 -23.26 -37.25 46.31
CA SER A 25 -21.84 -37.21 45.97
C SER A 25 -21.07 -37.52 47.25
N THR A 26 -20.42 -38.69 47.27
CA THR A 26 -19.61 -39.11 48.41
C THR A 26 -18.39 -38.21 48.46
N THR A 27 -18.22 -37.46 49.56
CA THR A 27 -17.00 -36.71 49.83
C THR A 27 -16.00 -37.59 50.57
N ILE A 28 -14.76 -37.65 50.09
CA ILE A 28 -13.64 -38.35 50.71
C ILE A 28 -12.54 -37.33 51.00
N ASN A 29 -12.02 -37.32 52.22
CA ASN A 29 -11.01 -36.37 52.67
C ASN A 29 -9.62 -37.03 52.70
N VAL A 30 -8.62 -36.41 52.09
CA VAL A 30 -7.23 -36.84 52.14
C VAL A 30 -6.43 -35.82 52.95
N PRO A 31 -5.69 -36.23 54.00
CA PRO A 31 -5.35 -37.60 54.38
C PRO A 31 -6.30 -38.25 55.43
N ALA A 32 -7.41 -37.61 55.79
CA ALA A 32 -8.20 -38.00 56.97
C ALA A 32 -8.91 -39.36 56.83
N ASP A 33 -9.47 -39.64 55.65
CA ASP A 33 -10.16 -40.90 55.34
C ASP A 33 -9.21 -41.92 54.69
N PHE A 34 -8.27 -41.44 53.85
CA PHE A 34 -7.20 -42.23 53.23
C PHE A 34 -5.89 -41.46 53.26
N PRO A 35 -4.74 -42.11 53.55
CA PRO A 35 -3.45 -41.43 53.65
C PRO A 35 -2.93 -40.86 52.32
N THR A 36 -3.38 -41.37 51.18
CA THR A 36 -2.92 -40.99 49.83
C THR A 36 -4.10 -40.64 48.91
N ILE A 37 -3.83 -39.85 47.88
CA ILE A 37 -4.84 -39.46 46.89
C ILE A 37 -5.25 -40.68 46.05
N GLN A 38 -4.29 -41.52 45.65
CA GLN A 38 -4.60 -42.71 44.86
C GLN A 38 -5.48 -43.71 45.63
N GLU A 39 -5.29 -43.90 46.94
CA GLU A 39 -6.15 -44.77 47.74
C GLU A 39 -7.59 -44.24 47.81
N ALA A 40 -7.76 -42.92 47.93
CA ALA A 40 -9.08 -42.28 47.85
C ALA A 40 -9.72 -42.51 46.47
N ILE A 41 -8.98 -42.36 45.37
CA ILE A 41 -9.48 -42.66 44.01
C ILE A 41 -9.89 -44.12 43.87
N ASN A 42 -9.09 -45.06 44.39
CA ASN A 42 -9.39 -46.49 44.33
C ASN A 42 -10.72 -46.82 45.02
N ALA A 43 -10.99 -46.19 46.18
CA ALA A 43 -12.20 -46.40 46.97
C ALA A 43 -13.43 -45.62 46.44
N ALA A 44 -13.21 -44.49 45.76
CA ALA A 44 -14.27 -43.60 45.32
C ALA A 44 -15.18 -44.24 44.24
N PRO A 45 -16.52 -44.10 44.33
CA PRO A 45 -17.43 -44.35 43.21
C PRO A 45 -17.40 -43.18 42.21
N ASN A 46 -17.84 -43.41 40.96
CA ASN A 46 -18.05 -42.33 39.99
C ASN A 46 -18.95 -41.22 40.57
N GLY A 47 -18.61 -39.96 40.28
CA GLY A 47 -19.28 -38.76 40.79
C GLY A 47 -18.85 -38.32 42.20
N ALA A 48 -17.93 -39.03 42.85
CA ALA A 48 -17.42 -38.65 44.16
C ALA A 48 -16.50 -37.42 44.10
N LEU A 49 -16.46 -36.69 45.23
CA LEU A 49 -15.56 -35.58 45.49
C LEU A 49 -14.44 -36.04 46.42
N ILE A 50 -13.20 -35.79 46.02
CA ILE A 50 -12.00 -36.03 46.85
C ILE A 50 -11.45 -34.66 47.23
N GLU A 51 -11.55 -34.30 48.51
CA GLU A 51 -10.99 -33.07 49.07
C GLU A 51 -9.60 -33.35 49.65
N VAL A 52 -8.59 -32.66 49.14
CA VAL A 52 -7.18 -32.86 49.50
C VAL A 52 -6.70 -31.68 50.35
N ALA A 53 -6.39 -31.97 51.62
CA ALA A 53 -5.91 -30.98 52.58
C ALA A 53 -4.53 -30.39 52.15
N PRO A 54 -4.13 -29.22 52.69
CA PRO A 54 -2.81 -28.65 52.44
C PRO A 54 -1.68 -29.64 52.76
N GLY A 55 -0.70 -29.72 51.86
CA GLY A 55 0.43 -30.65 51.99
C GLY A 55 1.05 -31.02 50.64
N THR A 56 2.17 -31.74 50.71
CA THR A 56 2.84 -32.34 49.55
C THR A 56 2.62 -33.85 49.56
N TYR A 57 2.03 -34.34 48.48
CA TYR A 57 1.70 -35.74 48.25
C TYR A 57 2.64 -36.26 47.17
N ASN A 58 3.61 -37.10 47.56
CA ASN A 58 4.59 -37.69 46.64
C ASN A 58 3.95 -38.90 45.94
N GLU A 59 3.21 -38.63 44.87
CA GLU A 59 2.36 -39.59 44.18
C GLU A 59 2.29 -39.26 42.69
N ALA A 60 2.14 -40.30 41.86
CA ALA A 60 1.60 -40.22 40.52
C ALA A 60 0.20 -40.84 40.54
N ILE A 61 -0.83 -40.07 40.17
CA ILE A 61 -2.23 -40.49 40.33
C ILE A 61 -2.88 -40.87 39.00
N ASP A 62 -3.68 -41.93 39.01
CA ASP A 62 -4.48 -42.41 37.89
C ASP A 62 -5.96 -42.44 38.29
N PHE A 63 -6.79 -41.76 37.52
CA PHE A 63 -8.24 -41.74 37.69
C PHE A 63 -8.90 -43.10 37.37
N ILE A 64 -8.17 -44.06 36.80
CA ILE A 64 -8.58 -45.45 36.55
C ILE A 64 -9.93 -45.57 35.82
N GLY A 65 -10.15 -44.67 34.86
CA GLY A 65 -11.39 -44.61 34.07
C GLY A 65 -12.60 -44.04 34.82
N LYS A 66 -12.43 -43.49 36.03
CA LYS A 66 -13.53 -42.97 36.84
C LYS A 66 -13.77 -41.48 36.59
N SER A 67 -15.04 -41.10 36.47
CA SER A 67 -15.46 -39.69 36.50
C SER A 67 -15.49 -39.23 37.95
N LEU A 68 -14.45 -38.51 38.37
CA LEU A 68 -14.27 -38.02 39.76
C LEU A 68 -13.96 -36.53 39.77
N THR A 69 -14.16 -35.88 40.91
CA THR A 69 -13.68 -34.52 41.17
C THR A 69 -12.63 -34.55 42.29
N VAL A 70 -11.40 -34.10 41.99
CA VAL A 70 -10.31 -33.95 42.97
C VAL A 70 -10.06 -32.46 43.19
N VAL A 71 -10.14 -31.98 44.43
CA VAL A 71 -9.96 -30.56 44.77
C VAL A 71 -8.95 -30.42 45.89
N GLY A 72 -7.86 -29.69 45.63
CA GLY A 72 -6.92 -29.28 46.66
C GLY A 72 -7.36 -28.01 47.40
N ALA A 73 -6.68 -27.70 48.51
CA ALA A 73 -6.94 -26.50 49.29
C ALA A 73 -6.49 -25.18 48.60
N GLY A 74 -5.96 -25.27 47.37
CA GLY A 74 -5.44 -24.17 46.56
C GLY A 74 -4.05 -24.50 46.02
N ALA A 75 -3.71 -23.99 44.83
CA ALA A 75 -2.44 -24.33 44.18
C ALA A 75 -1.20 -24.01 45.02
N GLY A 76 -1.24 -22.96 45.84
CA GLY A 76 -0.17 -22.63 46.79
C GLY A 76 -0.18 -23.42 48.11
N GLN A 77 -1.10 -24.37 48.29
CA GLN A 77 -1.33 -25.11 49.55
C GLN A 77 -1.23 -26.63 49.37
N THR A 78 -1.69 -27.15 48.23
CA THR A 78 -1.70 -28.60 47.95
C THR A 78 -0.81 -28.88 46.74
N THR A 79 0.16 -29.79 46.90
CA THR A 79 1.09 -30.20 45.84
C THR A 79 1.02 -31.72 45.62
N ILE A 80 0.85 -32.13 44.37
CA ILE A 80 1.06 -33.49 43.88
C ILE A 80 2.46 -33.50 43.25
N ASP A 81 3.38 -34.25 43.84
CA ASP A 81 4.78 -34.31 43.43
C ASP A 81 5.12 -35.66 42.81
N ALA A 82 5.19 -35.69 41.48
CA ALA A 82 5.56 -36.87 40.71
C ALA A 82 7.02 -36.85 40.22
N SER A 83 7.86 -35.90 40.68
CA SER A 83 9.22 -35.66 40.15
C SER A 83 10.17 -36.86 40.21
N THR A 84 9.87 -37.83 41.07
CA THR A 84 10.67 -39.07 41.23
C THR A 84 10.03 -40.30 40.57
N PHE A 85 8.88 -40.12 39.91
CA PHE A 85 8.11 -41.19 39.31
C PHE A 85 8.36 -41.28 37.80
N ASN A 86 8.48 -42.52 37.32
CA ASN A 86 8.58 -42.82 35.90
C ASN A 86 7.19 -42.95 35.26
N ALA A 87 6.37 -41.92 35.43
CA ALA A 87 4.98 -41.83 34.96
C ALA A 87 4.54 -40.36 34.88
N PRO A 88 3.42 -40.05 34.20
CA PRO A 88 2.72 -38.78 34.36
C PRO A 88 2.32 -38.52 35.81
N ALA A 89 2.24 -37.26 36.22
CA ALA A 89 1.72 -36.92 37.55
C ALA A 89 0.22 -37.21 37.69
N VAL A 90 -0.56 -36.97 36.62
CA VAL A 90 -1.99 -37.26 36.55
C VAL A 90 -2.34 -37.97 35.25
N THR A 91 -2.93 -39.16 35.35
CA THR A 91 -3.43 -39.94 34.20
C THR A 91 -4.96 -39.96 34.16
N MET A 92 -5.52 -39.66 32.99
CA MET A 92 -6.95 -39.76 32.67
C MET A 92 -7.11 -40.50 31.35
N PHE A 93 -7.58 -41.74 31.42
CA PHE A 93 -7.71 -42.61 30.25
C PHE A 93 -9.13 -43.19 30.16
N GLY A 94 -9.79 -43.02 29.00
CA GLY A 94 -11.10 -43.60 28.72
C GLY A 94 -12.28 -43.01 29.52
N ILE A 95 -12.19 -41.76 29.98
CA ILE A 95 -13.19 -41.14 30.86
C ILE A 95 -14.19 -40.31 30.05
N VAL A 96 -15.36 -40.85 29.75
CA VAL A 96 -16.35 -40.14 28.90
C VAL A 96 -17.23 -39.13 29.65
N ASP A 97 -17.54 -39.38 30.94
CA ASP A 97 -18.47 -38.55 31.73
C ASP A 97 -17.79 -37.36 32.45
N GLY A 98 -16.52 -37.07 32.13
CA GLY A 98 -15.79 -35.91 32.62
C GLY A 98 -15.10 -36.14 33.98
N ALA A 99 -13.76 -36.11 34.00
CA ALA A 99 -12.97 -36.02 35.23
C ALA A 99 -12.62 -34.55 35.54
N ARG A 100 -12.47 -34.20 36.81
CA ARG A 100 -12.16 -32.84 37.25
C ARG A 100 -11.03 -32.83 38.25
N ILE A 101 -10.09 -31.91 38.09
CA ILE A 101 -9.05 -31.63 39.07
C ILE A 101 -8.85 -30.12 39.20
N GLY A 102 -8.67 -29.63 40.43
CA GLY A 102 -8.36 -28.22 40.62
C GLY A 102 -7.83 -27.85 41.99
N GLY A 103 -7.32 -26.62 42.12
CA GLY A 103 -6.78 -26.12 43.38
C GLY A 103 -5.49 -26.82 43.82
N VAL A 104 -4.65 -27.27 42.88
CA VAL A 104 -3.42 -28.03 43.17
C VAL A 104 -2.22 -27.52 42.37
N THR A 105 -1.02 -27.66 42.94
CA THR A 105 0.22 -27.68 42.16
C THR A 105 0.54 -29.12 41.76
N ILE A 106 0.87 -29.35 40.50
CA ILE A 106 1.31 -30.61 39.93
C ILE A 106 2.76 -30.42 39.49
N ILE A 107 3.68 -31.10 40.16
CA ILE A 107 5.07 -31.24 39.71
C ILE A 107 5.14 -32.51 38.89
N ALA A 108 5.45 -32.34 37.61
CA ALA A 108 5.44 -33.40 36.62
C ALA A 108 6.45 -34.54 36.93
N GLY A 109 6.12 -35.74 36.46
CA GLY A 109 7.02 -36.89 36.43
C GLY A 109 7.63 -37.09 35.04
N ALA A 110 8.18 -38.28 34.78
CA ALA A 110 8.89 -38.58 33.53
C ALA A 110 7.98 -38.72 32.28
N GLY A 111 6.66 -38.84 32.46
CA GLY A 111 5.69 -39.09 31.38
C GLY A 111 5.57 -40.56 30.97
N VAL A 112 4.95 -40.81 29.81
CA VAL A 112 4.75 -42.14 29.21
C VAL A 112 5.72 -42.35 28.04
N GLU A 113 6.51 -43.42 28.07
CA GLU A 113 7.38 -43.82 26.96
C GLU A 113 6.61 -44.57 25.87
N GLU A 114 6.68 -44.09 24.62
CA GLU A 114 6.13 -44.76 23.44
C GLU A 114 7.18 -44.79 22.30
N LEU A 115 6.99 -45.66 21.29
CA LEU A 115 7.88 -45.71 20.12
C LEU A 115 7.72 -44.45 19.26
N ALA A 116 8.84 -43.84 18.84
CA ALA A 116 8.85 -42.64 18.01
C ALA A 116 8.16 -42.86 16.65
N ASP A 117 8.33 -44.05 16.07
CA ASP A 117 7.54 -44.54 14.92
C ASP A 117 7.19 -46.02 15.15
N PRO A 118 5.91 -46.39 15.25
CA PRO A 118 5.50 -47.79 15.33
C PRO A 118 5.93 -48.63 14.12
N ALA A 119 6.14 -48.02 12.96
CA ALA A 119 6.60 -48.66 11.72
C ALA A 119 8.14 -48.80 11.64
N ASP A 120 8.90 -48.00 12.39
CA ASP A 120 10.35 -48.09 12.49
C ASP A 120 10.84 -47.97 13.96
N PRO A 121 10.87 -49.10 14.70
CA PRO A 121 11.36 -49.13 16.08
C PRO A 121 12.85 -48.77 16.24
N SER A 122 13.62 -48.70 15.14
CA SER A 122 15.03 -48.28 15.20
C SER A 122 15.21 -46.80 15.53
N LEU A 123 14.12 -46.02 15.44
CA LEU A 123 14.07 -44.62 15.83
C LEU A 123 13.97 -44.41 17.35
N GLY A 124 13.83 -45.47 18.15
CA GLY A 124 13.82 -45.39 19.62
C GLY A 124 12.48 -44.98 20.22
N THR A 125 12.49 -44.61 21.51
CA THR A 125 11.31 -44.18 22.26
C THR A 125 11.35 -42.68 22.57
N ILE A 126 10.17 -42.09 22.73
CA ILE A 126 9.94 -40.69 23.13
C ILE A 126 8.93 -40.66 24.28
N THR A 127 8.98 -39.63 25.13
CA THR A 127 8.08 -39.50 26.28
C THR A 127 6.97 -38.46 26.07
N PHE A 128 5.78 -38.73 26.62
CA PHE A 128 4.62 -37.86 26.55
C PHE A 128 4.01 -37.55 27.91
N GLY A 129 3.52 -36.32 28.11
CA GLY A 129 2.61 -35.99 29.21
C GLY A 129 3.24 -36.07 30.61
N GLY A 130 4.29 -35.31 30.89
CA GLY A 130 4.98 -35.35 32.19
C GLY A 130 4.07 -34.95 33.36
N GLY A 131 3.31 -33.86 33.21
CA GLY A 131 2.30 -33.44 34.19
C GLY A 131 0.98 -34.18 34.00
N LEU A 132 0.33 -33.97 32.86
CA LEU A 132 -0.98 -34.53 32.52
C LEU A 132 -0.87 -35.51 31.34
N TYR A 133 -1.55 -36.65 31.43
CA TYR A 133 -1.74 -37.55 30.28
C TYR A 133 -3.23 -37.86 30.15
N ILE A 134 -3.87 -37.27 29.13
CA ILE A 134 -5.32 -37.29 28.91
C ILE A 134 -5.62 -37.90 27.54
N VAL A 135 -6.17 -39.09 27.53
CA VAL A 135 -6.44 -39.85 26.30
C VAL A 135 -7.85 -40.44 26.32
N ASP A 136 -8.57 -40.34 25.21
CA ASP A 136 -9.94 -40.83 25.04
C ASP A 136 -10.88 -40.37 26.18
N SER A 137 -10.74 -39.11 26.60
CA SER A 137 -11.34 -38.60 27.83
C SER A 137 -11.97 -37.22 27.70
N SER A 138 -12.88 -36.90 28.61
CA SER A 138 -13.32 -35.55 28.92
C SER A 138 -12.74 -35.13 30.27
N ALA A 139 -12.12 -33.95 30.33
CA ALA A 139 -11.45 -33.46 31.53
C ALA A 139 -11.64 -31.96 31.74
N ALA A 140 -11.71 -31.52 33.00
CA ALA A 140 -11.62 -30.12 33.38
C ALA A 140 -10.53 -29.89 34.44
N ILE A 141 -9.60 -29.00 34.14
CA ILE A 141 -8.47 -28.61 34.99
C ILE A 141 -8.67 -27.15 35.38
N ARG A 142 -8.69 -26.84 36.68
CA ARG A 142 -9.00 -25.48 37.16
C ARG A 142 -8.09 -25.00 38.27
N ASP A 143 -7.78 -23.70 38.30
CA ASP A 143 -7.15 -23.02 39.44
C ASP A 143 -5.89 -23.75 39.95
N SER A 144 -5.06 -24.21 39.03
CA SER A 144 -3.94 -25.11 39.29
C SER A 144 -2.63 -24.61 38.71
N VAL A 145 -1.51 -25.20 39.12
CA VAL A 145 -0.18 -24.94 38.55
C VAL A 145 0.40 -26.26 38.08
N ILE A 146 0.79 -26.37 36.82
CA ILE A 146 1.46 -27.53 36.23
C ILE A 146 2.87 -27.09 35.84
N ARG A 147 3.89 -27.71 36.45
CA ARG A 147 5.26 -27.25 36.27
C ARG A 147 6.32 -28.34 36.26
N ASP A 148 7.47 -27.94 35.73
CA ASP A 148 8.73 -28.70 35.72
C ASP A 148 8.62 -30.05 35.00
N GLY A 149 7.71 -30.16 34.03
CA GLY A 149 7.60 -31.32 33.17
C GLY A 149 8.63 -31.30 32.07
N ALA A 150 9.52 -32.29 32.03
CA ALA A 150 10.56 -32.39 31.02
C ALA A 150 10.43 -33.74 30.31
N VAL A 151 10.03 -33.71 29.03
CA VAL A 151 9.84 -34.90 28.20
C VAL A 151 10.67 -34.80 26.92
N THR A 152 10.99 -35.95 26.32
CA THR A 152 11.72 -36.04 25.04
C THR A 152 10.81 -36.11 23.83
N GLY A 153 9.51 -36.34 24.02
CA GLY A 153 8.48 -36.24 23.01
C GLY A 153 7.67 -34.96 23.18
N SER A 154 6.35 -35.07 23.29
CA SER A 154 5.45 -33.91 23.36
C SER A 154 4.72 -33.79 24.71
N GLY A 155 4.30 -32.57 25.07
CA GLY A 155 3.43 -32.36 26.21
C GLY A 155 4.15 -32.44 27.55
N GLY A 156 5.19 -31.64 27.77
CA GLY A 156 5.96 -31.63 29.03
C GLY A 156 5.04 -31.42 30.24
N GLY A 157 4.23 -30.38 30.21
CA GLY A 157 3.19 -30.13 31.20
C GLY A 157 1.94 -30.98 30.99
N GLY A 158 1.56 -31.26 29.74
CA GLY A 158 0.43 -32.13 29.47
C GLY A 158 0.30 -32.62 28.03
N TRP A 159 -0.25 -33.81 27.85
CA TRP A 159 -0.53 -34.42 26.55
C TRP A 159 -2.01 -34.82 26.44
N VAL A 160 -2.66 -34.37 25.37
CA VAL A 160 -4.11 -34.54 25.13
C VAL A 160 -4.33 -35.19 23.77
N VAL A 161 -5.03 -36.33 23.74
CA VAL A 161 -5.31 -37.09 22.51
C VAL A 161 -6.76 -37.55 22.48
N ASN A 162 -7.45 -37.34 21.35
CA ASN A 162 -8.84 -37.74 21.13
C ASN A 162 -9.77 -37.40 22.32
N SER A 163 -9.63 -36.18 22.84
CA SER A 163 -10.20 -35.78 24.13
C SER A 163 -10.85 -34.40 24.07
N VAL A 164 -11.77 -34.15 25.01
CA VAL A 164 -12.41 -32.84 25.22
C VAL A 164 -11.95 -32.26 26.54
N VAL A 165 -11.10 -31.23 26.50
CA VAL A 165 -10.42 -30.70 27.69
C VAL A 165 -10.73 -29.23 27.90
N GLN A 166 -11.10 -28.88 29.12
CA GLN A 166 -11.28 -27.49 29.57
C GLN A 166 -10.21 -27.13 30.60
N ILE A 167 -9.52 -26.02 30.38
CA ILE A 167 -8.51 -25.46 31.27
C ILE A 167 -8.93 -24.05 31.65
N SER A 168 -8.99 -23.73 32.94
CA SER A 168 -9.32 -22.39 33.40
C SER A 168 -8.51 -21.96 34.62
N GLY A 169 -8.05 -20.70 34.68
CA GLY A 169 -7.37 -20.19 35.88
C GLY A 169 -6.05 -20.92 36.19
N THR A 170 -5.44 -21.56 35.18
CA THR A 170 -4.35 -22.53 35.38
C THR A 170 -3.05 -21.98 34.83
N GLU A 171 -1.95 -22.22 35.54
CA GLU A 171 -0.59 -21.86 35.13
C GLU A 171 0.15 -23.10 34.61
N PHE A 172 0.74 -23.01 33.41
CA PHE A 172 1.74 -23.95 32.91
C PHE A 172 3.10 -23.26 32.91
N ARG A 173 4.01 -23.71 33.79
CA ARG A 173 5.30 -23.05 33.97
C ARG A 173 6.50 -23.98 33.84
N ASN A 174 7.53 -23.52 33.14
CA ASN A 174 8.83 -24.20 33.05
C ASN A 174 8.69 -25.67 32.60
N ASN A 175 7.79 -25.93 31.66
CA ASN A 175 7.65 -27.25 31.08
C ASN A 175 8.38 -27.31 29.73
N SER A 176 9.07 -28.41 29.47
CA SER A 176 9.93 -28.63 28.31
C SER A 176 9.57 -29.90 27.55
N ALA A 177 9.53 -29.79 26.23
CA ALA A 177 9.42 -30.88 25.27
C ALA A 177 10.64 -30.85 24.34
N ASP A 178 11.71 -31.55 24.71
CA ASP A 178 13.01 -31.51 24.02
C ASP A 178 13.32 -32.83 23.32
N ASP A 179 12.97 -32.89 22.03
CA ASP A 179 13.36 -33.98 21.15
C ASP A 179 14.85 -33.89 20.80
N THR A 180 15.66 -34.64 21.55
CA THR A 180 17.11 -34.79 21.31
C THR A 180 17.43 -35.77 20.17
N ASN A 181 16.41 -36.39 19.55
CA ASN A 181 16.59 -37.39 18.51
C ASN A 181 16.65 -36.77 17.11
N THR A 182 17.84 -36.33 16.72
CA THR A 182 18.12 -35.72 15.40
C THR A 182 17.98 -36.70 14.21
N ASN A 183 17.62 -37.96 14.43
CA ASN A 183 17.50 -39.00 13.39
C ASN A 183 16.05 -39.22 12.92
N SER A 184 15.09 -38.47 13.48
CA SER A 184 13.67 -38.55 13.12
C SER A 184 13.26 -37.34 12.28
N THR A 185 12.63 -37.57 11.12
CA THR A 185 11.97 -36.50 10.34
C THR A 185 10.63 -36.06 10.95
N LEU A 186 10.22 -36.62 12.10
CA LEU A 186 8.90 -36.40 12.70
C LEU A 186 8.82 -35.24 13.70
N ASN A 187 9.92 -34.55 14.06
CA ASN A 187 9.97 -33.38 14.96
C ASN A 187 8.91 -33.44 16.09
N THR A 188 9.20 -34.24 17.10
CA THR A 188 8.22 -34.65 18.12
C THR A 188 8.27 -33.85 19.42
N GLY A 189 9.18 -32.88 19.54
CA GLY A 189 9.32 -31.98 20.69
C GLY A 189 8.27 -30.86 20.72
N ARG A 190 6.97 -31.17 20.82
CA ARG A 190 5.88 -30.17 20.71
C ARG A 190 5.18 -29.94 22.03
N GLY A 191 4.66 -28.74 22.26
CA GLY A 191 3.80 -28.48 23.42
C GLY A 191 4.54 -28.67 24.73
N GLY A 192 5.64 -27.93 24.94
CA GLY A 192 6.34 -27.93 26.24
C GLY A 192 5.37 -27.77 27.40
N GLY A 193 4.49 -26.77 27.34
CA GLY A 193 3.34 -26.64 28.25
C GLY A 193 2.28 -27.71 28.00
N LEU A 194 1.66 -27.72 26.83
CA LEU A 194 0.54 -28.59 26.49
C LEU A 194 0.59 -29.01 25.01
N GLY A 195 0.57 -30.31 24.74
CA GLY A 195 0.41 -30.87 23.39
C GLY A 195 -0.99 -31.44 23.20
N VAL A 196 -1.61 -31.14 22.05
CA VAL A 196 -2.98 -31.52 21.70
C VAL A 196 -2.99 -32.16 20.32
N ALA A 197 -3.55 -33.37 20.22
CA ALA A 197 -3.52 -34.16 18.99
C ALA A 197 -4.79 -34.97 18.72
N SER A 198 -4.91 -35.42 17.47
CA SER A 198 -5.83 -36.48 17.02
C SER A 198 -7.31 -36.22 17.31
N GLY A 199 -7.86 -35.15 16.74
CA GLY A 199 -9.29 -34.83 16.82
C GLY A 199 -9.74 -34.35 18.20
N SER A 200 -8.82 -33.81 18.99
CA SER A 200 -9.15 -33.25 20.30
C SER A 200 -9.84 -31.88 20.18
N LEU A 201 -10.59 -31.52 21.21
CA LEU A 201 -11.16 -30.20 21.40
C LEU A 201 -10.64 -29.60 22.71
N LEU A 202 -9.86 -28.53 22.61
CA LEU A 202 -9.30 -27.83 23.76
C LEU A 202 -10.03 -26.49 23.96
N THR A 203 -10.35 -26.16 25.21
CA THR A 203 -10.75 -24.82 25.63
C THR A 203 -9.84 -24.34 26.76
N VAL A 204 -9.20 -23.19 26.59
CA VAL A 204 -8.33 -22.55 27.58
C VAL A 204 -8.87 -21.16 27.90
N THR A 205 -9.07 -20.84 29.17
CA THR A 205 -9.58 -19.53 29.60
C THR A 205 -8.79 -19.00 30.79
N ASN A 206 -8.54 -17.68 30.85
CA ASN A 206 -7.97 -17.03 32.04
C ASN A 206 -6.71 -17.74 32.58
N SER A 207 -5.84 -18.22 31.69
CA SER A 207 -4.72 -19.09 32.04
C SER A 207 -3.38 -18.45 31.68
N LEU A 208 -2.31 -18.91 32.32
CA LEU A 208 -0.95 -18.40 32.14
C LEU A 208 -0.03 -19.50 31.63
N PHE A 209 0.69 -19.25 30.54
CA PHE A 209 1.74 -20.11 30.04
C PHE A 209 3.06 -19.34 30.07
N THR A 210 3.98 -19.75 30.93
CA THR A 210 5.22 -19.00 31.14
C THR A 210 6.46 -19.90 31.14
N GLU A 211 7.53 -19.42 30.52
CA GLU A 211 8.84 -20.10 30.51
C GLU A 211 8.80 -21.54 29.94
N ASN A 212 7.82 -21.87 29.10
CA ASN A 212 7.70 -23.20 28.49
C ASN A 212 8.60 -23.30 27.25
N GLN A 213 9.19 -24.48 27.06
CA GLN A 213 10.25 -24.72 26.10
C GLN A 213 9.94 -25.91 25.18
N SER A 214 10.30 -25.82 23.91
CA SER A 214 10.18 -26.97 23.01
C SER A 214 11.18 -26.95 21.88
N SER A 215 11.63 -28.12 21.43
CA SER A 215 12.50 -28.22 20.25
C SER A 215 11.72 -28.20 18.92
N GLY A 216 10.41 -28.37 18.97
CA GLY A 216 9.47 -28.33 17.85
C GLY A 216 8.50 -27.15 17.92
N THR A 217 7.31 -27.30 17.32
CA THR A 217 6.30 -26.23 17.16
C THR A 217 5.38 -26.10 18.38
N GLY A 218 5.08 -24.87 18.81
CA GLY A 218 4.13 -24.62 19.90
C GLY A 218 4.73 -24.92 21.27
N SER A 219 5.66 -24.12 21.79
CA SER A 219 6.30 -24.47 23.08
C SER A 219 5.36 -24.34 24.26
N SER A 220 4.42 -23.40 24.23
CA SER A 220 3.36 -23.34 25.25
C SER A 220 2.23 -24.30 24.91
N ILE A 221 1.60 -24.13 23.75
CA ILE A 221 0.52 -24.99 23.28
C ILE A 221 0.82 -25.40 21.84
N SER A 222 0.74 -26.71 21.57
CA SER A 222 0.80 -27.25 20.21
C SER A 222 -0.51 -27.96 19.87
N VAL A 223 -1.17 -27.54 18.78
CA VAL A 223 -2.45 -28.09 18.31
C VAL A 223 -2.25 -28.76 16.95
N VAL A 224 -2.47 -30.07 16.88
CA VAL A 224 -2.24 -30.86 15.68
C VAL A 224 -3.49 -31.66 15.33
N LEU A 225 -4.00 -31.50 14.10
CA LEU A 225 -5.19 -32.23 13.62
C LEU A 225 -6.36 -32.16 14.61
N SER A 226 -6.56 -31.00 15.23
CA SER A 226 -7.45 -30.76 16.38
C SER A 226 -7.95 -29.32 16.36
N ASP A 227 -8.92 -29.02 17.23
CA ASP A 227 -9.48 -27.67 17.38
C ASP A 227 -9.20 -27.12 18.78
N ALA A 228 -8.97 -25.81 18.87
CA ALA A 228 -8.77 -25.13 20.15
C ALA A 228 -9.42 -23.74 20.20
N SER A 229 -9.92 -23.37 21.38
CA SER A 229 -10.35 -22.01 21.72
C SER A 229 -9.55 -21.54 22.93
N ILE A 230 -8.91 -20.37 22.80
CA ILE A 230 -8.03 -19.79 23.80
C ILE A 230 -8.50 -18.35 24.07
N GLU A 231 -8.93 -18.09 25.30
CA GLU A 231 -9.54 -16.81 25.65
C GLU A 231 -8.88 -16.20 26.89
N ASN A 232 -8.69 -14.88 26.88
CA ASN A 232 -8.26 -14.10 28.05
C ASN A 232 -7.02 -14.67 28.76
N SER A 233 -6.09 -15.21 27.98
CA SER A 233 -4.93 -15.95 28.50
C SER A 233 -3.62 -15.27 28.11
N VAL A 234 -2.59 -15.51 28.92
CA VAL A 234 -1.28 -14.87 28.80
C VAL A 234 -0.21 -15.91 28.47
N PHE A 235 0.61 -15.59 27.47
CA PHE A 235 1.77 -16.37 27.05
C PHE A 235 3.01 -15.49 27.19
N ASP A 236 3.84 -15.77 28.18
CA ASP A 236 5.00 -14.93 28.52
C ASP A 236 6.32 -15.72 28.52
N ASN A 237 7.36 -15.19 27.87
CA ASN A 237 8.72 -15.74 27.90
C ASN A 237 8.82 -17.23 27.51
N ASN A 238 7.96 -17.71 26.60
CA ASN A 238 8.05 -19.08 26.10
C ASN A 238 9.06 -19.15 24.95
N THR A 239 9.81 -20.26 24.85
CA THR A 239 10.88 -20.42 23.85
C THR A 239 10.71 -21.68 23.02
N SER A 240 10.81 -21.56 21.70
CA SER A 240 10.79 -22.69 20.78
C SER A 240 12.01 -22.64 19.87
N THR A 241 12.73 -23.75 19.70
CA THR A 241 13.73 -23.81 18.60
C THR A 241 13.07 -24.05 17.24
N GLY A 242 11.81 -24.49 17.24
CA GLY A 242 10.93 -24.55 16.09
C GLY A 242 10.16 -23.25 15.85
N ARG A 243 8.84 -23.36 15.70
CA ARG A 243 7.92 -22.26 15.32
C ARG A 243 6.90 -22.00 16.44
N GLY A 244 6.44 -20.77 16.60
CA GLY A 244 5.31 -20.44 17.49
C GLY A 244 5.57 -20.79 18.95
N ALA A 245 6.35 -20.00 19.70
CA ALA A 245 6.64 -20.37 21.09
C ALA A 245 5.43 -20.20 22.02
N GLY A 246 4.50 -19.31 21.70
CA GLY A 246 3.17 -19.29 22.32
C GLY A 246 2.33 -20.47 21.81
N VAL A 247 1.67 -20.29 20.67
CA VAL A 247 0.75 -21.27 20.10
C VAL A 247 1.23 -21.70 18.72
N GLY A 248 1.43 -23.01 18.55
CA GLY A 248 1.73 -23.62 17.26
C GLY A 248 0.57 -24.47 16.79
N MET A 249 0.16 -24.31 15.53
CA MET A 249 -0.96 -25.06 14.94
C MET A 249 -0.57 -25.70 13.60
N ILE A 250 -0.93 -26.99 13.44
CA ILE A 250 -0.63 -27.79 12.25
C ILE A 250 -1.88 -28.57 11.84
N ALA A 251 -2.40 -28.30 10.64
CA ALA A 251 -3.66 -28.89 10.15
C ALA A 251 -4.80 -28.77 11.18
N ALA A 252 -4.93 -27.58 11.78
CA ALA A 252 -5.82 -27.31 12.92
C ALA A 252 -6.63 -26.03 12.72
N THR A 253 -7.66 -25.86 13.56
CA THR A 253 -8.42 -24.60 13.68
C THR A 253 -8.26 -24.05 15.09
N VAL A 254 -7.83 -22.80 15.24
CA VAL A 254 -7.64 -22.19 16.55
C VAL A 254 -8.24 -20.80 16.62
N ASP A 255 -9.12 -20.60 17.60
CA ASP A 255 -9.67 -19.30 17.98
C ASP A 255 -8.85 -18.72 19.15
N ILE A 256 -8.37 -17.49 19.00
CA ILE A 256 -7.58 -16.76 20.00
C ILE A 256 -8.23 -15.39 20.23
N THR A 257 -8.77 -15.16 21.43
CA THR A 257 -9.52 -13.93 21.73
C THR A 257 -9.08 -13.32 23.06
N GLY A 258 -8.88 -12.00 23.11
CA GLY A 258 -8.56 -11.30 24.36
C GLY A 258 -7.22 -11.72 24.98
N CYS A 259 -6.30 -12.29 24.20
CA CYS A 259 -5.07 -12.88 24.70
C CYS A 259 -3.91 -11.89 24.70
N THR A 260 -2.83 -12.23 25.40
CA THR A 260 -1.58 -11.46 25.40
C THR A 260 -0.40 -12.38 25.19
N PHE A 261 0.43 -12.09 24.19
CA PHE A 261 1.68 -12.77 23.89
C PHE A 261 2.84 -11.80 24.11
N THR A 262 3.67 -12.07 25.10
CA THR A 262 4.78 -11.19 25.49
C THR A 262 6.10 -11.94 25.51
N ASN A 263 7.14 -11.36 24.89
CA ASN A 263 8.51 -11.87 24.93
C ASN A 263 8.68 -13.34 24.52
N ASN A 264 7.79 -13.87 23.68
CA ASN A 264 7.91 -15.24 23.19
C ASN A 264 8.93 -15.29 22.07
N THR A 265 9.83 -16.28 22.11
CA THR A 265 10.96 -16.37 21.20
C THR A 265 10.95 -17.68 20.43
N SER A 266 10.93 -17.62 19.10
CA SER A 266 11.14 -18.79 18.24
C SER A 266 12.44 -18.66 17.45
N ASN A 267 13.20 -19.75 17.27
CA ASN A 267 14.35 -19.71 16.37
C ASN A 267 13.93 -19.81 14.90
N SER A 268 12.78 -20.42 14.59
CA SER A 268 12.28 -20.48 13.20
C SER A 268 11.33 -19.33 12.88
N SER A 269 10.01 -19.53 12.90
CA SER A 269 9.03 -18.52 12.43
C SER A 269 7.89 -18.33 13.42
N GLY A 270 7.37 -17.10 13.50
CA GLY A 270 6.27 -16.75 14.40
C GLY A 270 6.73 -16.82 15.84
N GLY A 271 7.36 -15.77 16.37
CA GLY A 271 7.89 -15.79 17.74
C GLY A 271 6.87 -16.19 18.79
N ALA A 272 5.61 -15.78 18.61
CA ALA A 272 4.48 -16.18 19.44
C ALA A 272 3.58 -17.24 18.76
N VAL A 273 3.08 -16.97 17.56
CA VAL A 273 2.06 -17.81 16.91
C VAL A 273 2.53 -18.34 15.56
N SER A 274 2.36 -19.62 15.31
CA SER A 274 2.67 -20.24 14.01
C SER A 274 1.46 -20.99 13.47
N VAL A 275 1.03 -20.60 12.27
CA VAL A 275 -0.09 -21.19 11.51
C VAL A 275 0.50 -21.96 10.32
N ASP A 276 0.41 -23.29 10.33
CA ASP A 276 0.90 -24.16 9.26
C ASP A 276 -0.24 -25.05 8.74
N ASN A 277 -0.63 -24.86 7.47
CA ASN A 277 -1.75 -25.56 6.85
C ASN A 277 -3.02 -25.54 7.73
N SER A 278 -3.26 -24.41 8.40
CA SER A 278 -4.22 -24.25 9.49
C SER A 278 -5.06 -23.00 9.29
N THR A 279 -6.12 -22.87 10.09
CA THR A 279 -6.93 -21.65 10.19
C THR A 279 -6.79 -21.03 11.57
N ALA A 280 -6.42 -19.76 11.64
CA ALA A 280 -6.34 -19.00 12.88
C ALA A 280 -7.33 -17.84 12.87
N ASN A 281 -8.18 -17.73 13.89
CA ASN A 281 -9.03 -16.57 14.12
C ASN A 281 -8.53 -15.82 15.35
N VAL A 282 -7.89 -14.67 15.17
CA VAL A 282 -7.24 -13.90 16.23
C VAL A 282 -7.96 -12.56 16.39
N SER A 283 -8.50 -12.29 17.57
CA SER A 283 -9.27 -11.09 17.87
C SER A 283 -8.88 -10.48 19.22
N ASP A 284 -8.96 -9.16 19.34
CA ASP A 284 -8.76 -8.43 20.60
C ASP A 284 -7.45 -8.83 21.33
N THR A 285 -6.40 -9.13 20.57
CA THR A 285 -5.19 -9.79 21.08
C THR A 285 -3.97 -8.89 20.90
N THR A 286 -3.09 -8.91 21.90
CA THR A 286 -1.86 -8.11 21.92
C THR A 286 -0.62 -8.98 21.78
N PHE A 287 0.30 -8.58 20.90
CA PHE A 287 1.60 -9.18 20.67
C PHE A 287 2.69 -8.14 20.96
N THR A 288 3.46 -8.33 22.03
CA THR A 288 4.50 -7.38 22.46
C THR A 288 5.87 -8.03 22.60
N GLY A 289 6.89 -7.48 21.95
CA GLY A 289 8.28 -7.91 22.14
C GLY A 289 8.57 -9.35 21.73
N ASN A 290 7.72 -9.96 20.90
CA ASN A 290 7.94 -11.34 20.45
C ASN A 290 9.02 -11.34 19.36
N THR A 291 9.86 -12.38 19.39
CA THR A 291 11.06 -12.44 18.58
C THR A 291 11.14 -13.72 17.77
N SER A 292 11.49 -13.58 16.50
CA SER A 292 11.89 -14.68 15.62
C SER A 292 13.37 -14.53 15.26
N VAL A 293 14.22 -15.40 15.79
CA VAL A 293 15.69 -15.24 15.73
C VAL A 293 16.23 -15.52 14.33
N ASP A 294 15.98 -16.70 13.74
CA ASP A 294 16.59 -17.11 12.47
C ASP A 294 15.63 -17.09 11.27
N SER A 295 14.33 -16.81 11.45
CA SER A 295 13.38 -16.70 10.33
C SER A 295 12.26 -15.66 10.52
N ARG A 296 11.12 -15.85 9.86
CA ARG A 296 10.12 -14.82 9.53
C ARG A 296 9.06 -14.60 10.62
N GLY A 297 8.55 -13.37 10.75
CA GLY A 297 7.37 -13.04 11.56
C GLY A 297 7.71 -13.00 13.05
N GLY A 298 8.08 -11.84 13.58
CA GLY A 298 8.49 -11.72 15.00
C GLY A 298 7.37 -12.08 15.98
N ALA A 299 6.12 -11.76 15.65
CA ALA A 299 4.96 -12.20 16.42
C ALA A 299 4.32 -13.46 15.82
N ALA A 300 3.92 -13.39 14.56
CA ALA A 300 3.10 -14.43 13.94
C ALA A 300 3.61 -14.82 12.54
N SER A 301 3.42 -16.08 12.17
CA SER A 301 3.71 -16.59 10.83
C SER A 301 2.55 -17.44 10.31
N VAL A 302 2.14 -17.17 9.08
CA VAL A 302 1.11 -17.91 8.32
C VAL A 302 1.75 -18.57 7.12
N LEU A 303 1.64 -19.90 7.05
CA LEU A 303 2.25 -20.75 6.03
C LEU A 303 1.23 -21.72 5.46
N SER A 304 0.93 -21.57 4.17
CA SER A 304 -0.01 -22.43 3.44
C SER A 304 -1.37 -22.54 4.14
N GLY A 305 -1.84 -21.47 4.77
CA GLY A 305 -3.05 -21.44 5.61
C GLY A 305 -3.78 -20.11 5.53
N VAL A 306 -4.80 -19.95 6.38
CA VAL A 306 -5.63 -18.74 6.44
C VAL A 306 -5.59 -18.16 7.85
N ALA A 307 -5.39 -16.86 7.97
CA ALA A 307 -5.44 -16.18 9.25
C ALA A 307 -6.32 -14.93 9.20
N PHE A 308 -7.11 -14.73 10.24
CA PHE A 308 -7.87 -13.51 10.50
C PHE A 308 -7.27 -12.82 11.71
N PHE A 309 -6.95 -11.53 11.57
CA PHE A 309 -6.51 -10.66 12.67
C PHE A 309 -7.47 -9.48 12.72
N THR A 310 -8.23 -9.37 13.81
CA THR A 310 -9.22 -8.31 14.02
C THR A 310 -8.96 -7.60 15.33
N ASP A 311 -8.88 -6.27 15.33
CA ASP A 311 -8.68 -5.47 16.54
C ASP A 311 -7.44 -5.91 17.35
N CYS A 312 -6.39 -6.33 16.63
CA CYS A 312 -5.14 -6.80 17.23
C CYS A 312 -4.10 -5.69 17.31
N THR A 313 -3.23 -5.77 18.32
CA THR A 313 -2.08 -4.84 18.47
C THR A 313 -0.76 -5.61 18.41
N PHE A 314 0.13 -5.18 17.53
CA PHE A 314 1.49 -5.71 17.37
C PHE A 314 2.49 -4.60 17.68
N THR A 315 3.18 -4.69 18.82
CA THR A 315 4.12 -3.67 19.27
C THR A 315 5.51 -4.22 19.52
N GLY A 316 6.53 -3.61 18.91
CA GLY A 316 7.92 -3.93 19.22
C GLY A 316 8.34 -5.37 18.92
N ASN A 317 7.67 -6.04 17.97
CA ASN A 317 8.02 -7.41 17.58
C ASN A 317 9.19 -7.40 16.59
N ILE A 318 10.08 -8.40 16.71
CA ILE A 318 11.37 -8.39 16.03
C ILE A 318 11.59 -9.68 15.25
N SER A 319 12.08 -9.54 14.01
CA SER A 319 12.62 -10.66 13.23
C SER A 319 14.09 -10.37 12.91
N ASP A 320 15.01 -11.11 13.55
CA ASP A 320 16.44 -10.75 13.72
C ASP A 320 17.41 -11.44 12.74
N ASN A 321 16.96 -11.80 11.53
CA ASN A 321 17.81 -12.50 10.54
C ASN A 321 17.96 -11.79 9.19
N ASN A 322 18.98 -12.19 8.44
CA ASN A 322 19.31 -11.61 7.13
C ASN A 322 18.50 -12.16 5.94
N SER A 323 17.65 -13.16 6.11
CA SER A 323 17.23 -14.03 4.99
C SER A 323 15.77 -13.89 4.54
N SER A 324 14.80 -13.50 5.37
CA SER A 324 13.38 -13.25 5.02
C SER A 324 12.58 -12.78 6.24
N ASN A 325 11.87 -11.64 6.22
CA ASN A 325 11.30 -11.10 7.47
C ASN A 325 10.10 -10.20 7.22
N GLY A 326 9.09 -10.32 8.09
CA GLY A 326 8.14 -9.30 8.50
C GLY A 326 8.33 -9.15 10.02
N GLY A 327 8.57 -7.94 10.56
CA GLY A 327 8.93 -7.77 11.98
C GLY A 327 7.82 -8.20 12.94
N ALA A 328 6.55 -8.02 12.57
CA ALA A 328 5.40 -8.60 13.28
C ALA A 328 4.90 -9.86 12.60
N LEU A 329 4.46 -9.76 11.35
CA LEU A 329 3.70 -10.81 10.66
C LEU A 329 4.42 -11.28 9.39
N ASN A 330 4.47 -12.59 9.21
CA ASN A 330 4.87 -13.22 7.97
C ASN A 330 3.68 -13.95 7.35
N VAL A 331 3.42 -13.71 6.06
CA VAL A 331 2.42 -14.42 5.26
C VAL A 331 3.13 -15.02 4.05
N SER A 332 3.23 -16.34 3.96
CA SER A 332 4.00 -16.96 2.87
C SER A 332 3.44 -18.30 2.39
N GLY A 333 3.45 -18.48 1.07
CA GLY A 333 3.13 -19.75 0.42
C GLY A 333 1.96 -19.60 -0.55
N ALA A 334 2.00 -20.37 -1.64
CA ALA A 334 0.89 -20.43 -2.59
C ALA A 334 -0.41 -20.79 -1.84
N ASP A 335 -1.51 -20.11 -2.18
CA ASP A 335 -2.81 -20.25 -1.54
C ASP A 335 -2.86 -19.85 -0.04
N THR A 336 -1.91 -19.03 0.42
CA THR A 336 -1.92 -18.45 1.78
C THR A 336 -2.62 -17.09 1.77
N GLU A 337 -3.51 -16.87 2.73
CA GLU A 337 -4.29 -15.63 2.87
C GLU A 337 -4.22 -15.11 4.30
N ALA A 338 -4.14 -13.78 4.46
CA ALA A 338 -4.35 -13.12 5.73
C ALA A 338 -5.31 -11.94 5.59
N PHE A 339 -6.31 -11.88 6.47
CA PHE A 339 -7.28 -10.80 6.58
C PHE A 339 -6.99 -10.00 7.85
N ILE A 340 -6.75 -8.70 7.71
CA ILE A 340 -6.26 -7.84 8.79
C ILE A 340 -7.19 -6.62 8.87
N SER A 341 -7.85 -6.43 10.00
CA SER A 341 -8.89 -5.40 10.17
C SER A 341 -8.76 -4.73 11.53
N GLY A 342 -8.85 -3.40 11.59
CA GLY A 342 -8.81 -2.66 12.86
C GLY A 342 -7.50 -2.80 13.64
N CYS A 343 -6.41 -3.17 12.97
CA CYS A 343 -5.17 -3.57 13.64
C CYS A 343 -4.15 -2.43 13.76
N LEU A 344 -3.36 -2.45 14.83
CA LEU A 344 -2.22 -1.55 15.04
C LEU A 344 -0.90 -2.31 14.92
N PHE A 345 -0.02 -1.86 14.03
CA PHE A 345 1.38 -2.28 13.92
C PHE A 345 2.28 -1.12 14.30
N GLU A 346 2.86 -1.17 15.50
CA GLU A 346 3.68 -0.09 16.05
C GLU A 346 5.10 -0.57 16.40
N ASP A 347 6.11 0.17 15.94
CA ASP A 347 7.53 -0.05 16.28
C ASP A 347 8.03 -1.48 16.04
N ASN A 348 7.45 -2.20 15.07
CA ASN A 348 7.92 -3.54 14.72
C ASN A 348 9.16 -3.44 13.81
N SER A 349 10.09 -4.37 13.98
CA SER A 349 11.39 -4.32 13.31
C SER A 349 11.69 -5.62 12.57
N GLY A 350 11.73 -5.55 11.25
CA GLY A 350 12.22 -6.61 10.37
C GLY A 350 13.62 -6.27 9.90
N PHE A 351 14.61 -7.13 10.12
CA PHE A 351 16.00 -6.80 9.82
C PHE A 351 16.23 -6.35 8.35
N ASN A 352 15.72 -7.11 7.37
CA ASN A 352 16.00 -6.85 5.94
C ASN A 352 14.77 -6.51 5.07
N ARG A 353 13.60 -7.02 5.44
CA ARG A 353 12.35 -6.89 4.68
C ARG A 353 11.23 -6.64 5.69
N GLY A 354 10.20 -5.87 5.31
CA GLY A 354 8.92 -5.72 6.01
C GLY A 354 9.06 -5.39 7.50
N GLY A 355 9.04 -4.13 7.91
CA GLY A 355 9.16 -3.83 9.34
C GLY A 355 7.96 -4.32 10.15
N ALA A 356 6.76 -4.23 9.60
CA ALA A 356 5.56 -4.86 10.15
C ALA A 356 5.27 -6.21 9.47
N ILE A 357 5.02 -6.18 8.16
CA ILE A 357 4.47 -7.34 7.43
C ILE A 357 5.36 -7.71 6.25
N PHE A 358 5.54 -9.02 6.05
CA PHE A 358 6.15 -9.56 4.84
C PHE A 358 5.26 -10.59 4.18
N VAL A 359 5.09 -10.43 2.87
CA VAL A 359 4.21 -11.23 2.03
C VAL A 359 5.05 -11.87 0.92
N LEU A 360 4.96 -13.20 0.81
CA LEU A 360 5.67 -13.98 -0.21
C LEU A 360 4.75 -15.00 -0.88
N SER A 361 4.44 -14.78 -2.16
CA SER A 361 3.57 -15.64 -2.97
C SER A 361 2.21 -15.91 -2.30
N ALA A 362 1.67 -14.88 -1.65
CA ALA A 362 0.47 -14.95 -0.83
C ALA A 362 -0.40 -13.69 -1.04
N HIS A 363 -1.63 -13.74 -0.54
CA HIS A 363 -2.56 -12.63 -0.58
C HIS A 363 -2.78 -12.04 0.83
N VAL A 364 -2.92 -10.71 0.92
CA VAL A 364 -3.36 -10.03 2.13
C VAL A 364 -4.47 -9.02 1.83
N ASP A 365 -5.50 -9.00 2.67
CA ASP A 365 -6.54 -7.97 2.67
C ASP A 365 -6.40 -7.18 3.99
N ILE A 366 -6.19 -5.87 3.89
CA ILE A 366 -5.92 -4.99 5.03
C ILE A 366 -6.92 -3.84 5.00
N GLU A 367 -7.68 -3.67 6.08
CA GLU A 367 -8.64 -2.59 6.24
C GLU A 367 -8.49 -1.89 7.60
N ASP A 368 -8.83 -0.61 7.66
CA ASP A 368 -8.98 0.15 8.90
C ASP A 368 -7.79 0.01 9.87
N SER A 369 -6.58 -0.08 9.32
CA SER A 369 -5.38 -0.45 10.08
C SER A 369 -4.33 0.65 10.09
N ILE A 370 -3.50 0.66 11.13
CA ILE A 370 -2.47 1.68 11.35
C ILE A 370 -1.09 1.02 11.40
N PHE A 371 -0.17 1.54 10.58
CA PHE A 371 1.25 1.19 10.57
C PHE A 371 2.06 2.39 11.03
N ARG A 372 2.62 2.36 12.24
CA ARG A 372 3.42 3.46 12.79
C ARG A 372 4.81 3.02 13.21
N GLY A 373 5.83 3.79 12.84
CA GLY A 373 7.18 3.61 13.40
C GLY A 373 7.85 2.27 13.04
N ASN A 374 7.28 1.49 12.12
CA ASN A 374 7.85 0.20 11.77
C ASN A 374 9.11 0.38 10.92
N SER A 375 10.07 -0.52 11.10
CA SER A 375 11.43 -0.34 10.59
C SER A 375 11.98 -1.57 9.88
N SER A 376 12.51 -1.37 8.68
CA SER A 376 13.26 -2.39 7.95
C SER A 376 14.14 -1.80 6.85
N VAL A 377 15.19 -2.50 6.44
CA VAL A 377 16.00 -2.09 5.27
C VAL A 377 15.16 -2.03 3.98
N ARG A 378 14.10 -2.85 3.85
CA ARG A 378 13.23 -2.82 2.66
C ARG A 378 11.74 -2.92 3.00
N GLY A 379 10.99 -1.84 2.80
CA GLY A 379 9.57 -1.76 3.18
C GLY A 379 9.44 -1.64 4.69
N GLY A 380 9.62 -0.43 5.23
CA GLY A 380 9.56 -0.21 6.68
C GLY A 380 8.22 -0.63 7.29
N ALA A 381 7.12 -0.55 6.56
CA ALA A 381 5.85 -1.16 6.97
C ALA A 381 5.68 -2.55 6.33
N ILE A 382 5.51 -2.62 5.01
CA ILE A 382 5.12 -3.83 4.30
C ILE A 382 6.06 -4.13 3.14
N HIS A 383 6.42 -5.39 2.99
CA HIS A 383 7.21 -5.87 1.88
C HIS A 383 6.49 -7.01 1.13
N PHE A 384 6.24 -6.78 -0.16
CA PHE A 384 5.66 -7.75 -1.09
C PHE A 384 6.72 -8.38 -1.99
N ASN A 385 6.63 -9.70 -2.16
CA ASN A 385 7.58 -10.43 -2.98
C ASN A 385 6.94 -11.60 -3.73
N SER A 386 7.44 -11.93 -4.92
CA SER A 386 7.16 -13.16 -5.68
C SER A 386 5.67 -13.46 -5.83
N ASN A 387 4.97 -12.82 -6.78
CA ASN A 387 3.53 -13.07 -7.04
C ASN A 387 2.63 -12.83 -5.80
N SER A 388 2.97 -11.89 -4.93
CA SER A 388 2.08 -11.49 -3.84
C SER A 388 1.02 -10.52 -4.35
N THR A 389 -0.20 -10.58 -3.83
CA THR A 389 -1.26 -9.60 -4.14
C THR A 389 -1.77 -8.99 -2.84
N ALA A 390 -2.34 -7.79 -2.91
CA ALA A 390 -2.91 -7.17 -1.73
C ALA A 390 -4.00 -6.16 -2.08
N HIS A 391 -5.04 -6.12 -1.26
CA HIS A 391 -5.98 -4.99 -1.22
C HIS A 391 -5.83 -4.32 0.14
N ILE A 392 -5.53 -3.03 0.15
CA ILE A 392 -5.25 -2.27 1.35
C ILE A 392 -6.12 -1.02 1.29
N ARG A 393 -6.99 -0.85 2.28
CA ARG A 393 -7.93 0.27 2.30
C ARG A 393 -8.11 0.90 3.65
N ASP A 394 -8.54 2.15 3.65
CA ASP A 394 -8.93 2.89 4.85
C ASP A 394 -7.82 2.89 5.94
N SER A 395 -6.55 2.84 5.50
CA SER A 395 -5.41 2.54 6.37
C SER A 395 -4.40 3.67 6.39
N VAL A 396 -3.68 3.80 7.50
CA VAL A 396 -2.73 4.89 7.75
C VAL A 396 -1.31 4.33 7.90
N PHE A 397 -0.40 4.86 7.10
CA PHE A 397 1.04 4.65 7.19
C PHE A 397 1.68 5.94 7.68
N ASP A 398 2.24 5.90 8.89
CA ASP A 398 2.76 7.08 9.57
C ASP A 398 4.19 6.81 10.05
N ASN A 399 5.15 7.62 9.60
CA ASN A 399 6.53 7.59 10.10
C ASN A 399 7.16 6.17 10.10
N ASN A 400 6.89 5.37 9.08
CA ASN A 400 7.60 4.09 8.88
C ASN A 400 8.95 4.37 8.20
N VAL A 401 10.01 3.70 8.66
CA VAL A 401 11.39 4.09 8.39
C VAL A 401 12.20 2.95 7.77
N THR A 402 13.10 3.30 6.85
CA THR A 402 14.21 2.43 6.49
C THR A 402 15.50 2.97 7.13
N PRO A 403 16.20 2.21 8.00
CA PRO A 403 17.45 2.66 8.62
C PRO A 403 18.49 3.06 7.57
N ALA A 404 19.33 4.05 7.88
CA ALA A 404 20.34 4.54 6.95
C ALA A 404 21.35 3.43 6.56
N GLY A 405 21.48 3.16 5.25
CA GLY A 405 22.42 2.20 4.70
C GLY A 405 22.39 2.14 3.16
N GLU A 406 23.45 1.63 2.53
CA GLU A 406 23.58 1.57 1.06
C GLU A 406 22.54 0.66 0.36
N ARG A 407 21.74 -0.10 1.14
CA ARG A 407 20.76 -1.07 0.64
C ARG A 407 19.30 -0.73 0.99
N SER A 408 19.07 0.43 1.61
CA SER A 408 17.76 0.86 2.11
C SER A 408 16.83 1.25 0.96
N GLN A 409 15.60 0.70 0.93
CA GLN A 409 14.68 0.87 -0.21
C GLN A 409 13.21 0.82 0.24
N GLY A 410 12.38 1.82 -0.09
CA GLY A 410 10.94 1.78 0.23
C GLY A 410 10.66 2.02 1.71
N THR A 411 10.45 3.26 2.13
CA THR A 411 10.29 3.57 3.58
C THR A 411 9.05 2.97 4.21
N ALA A 412 7.94 2.89 3.47
CA ALA A 412 6.75 2.18 3.94
C ALA A 412 6.58 0.88 3.18
N ILE A 413 6.55 0.96 1.85
CA ILE A 413 6.15 -0.14 0.98
C ILE A 413 7.29 -0.49 0.03
N TYR A 414 7.58 -1.78 -0.04
CA TYR A 414 8.49 -2.32 -1.03
C TYR A 414 7.82 -3.47 -1.77
N ALA A 415 7.68 -3.36 -3.08
CA ALA A 415 7.09 -4.39 -3.92
C ALA A 415 8.06 -4.88 -5.00
N LEU A 416 8.34 -6.19 -4.97
CA LEU A 416 9.03 -6.91 -6.03
C LEU A 416 8.04 -7.75 -6.83
N GLY A 417 7.84 -7.41 -8.10
CA GLY A 417 7.25 -8.25 -9.14
C GLY A 417 6.07 -9.13 -8.71
N THR A 418 4.84 -8.65 -8.93
CA THR A 418 3.68 -9.53 -9.16
C THR A 418 3.80 -10.11 -10.58
N ASN A 419 3.23 -11.27 -10.85
CA ASN A 419 3.45 -11.93 -12.14
C ASN A 419 2.86 -11.08 -13.28
N ALA A 420 3.67 -10.61 -14.22
CA ALA A 420 3.18 -9.89 -15.41
C ALA A 420 2.25 -10.73 -16.32
N VAL A 421 2.14 -12.04 -16.06
CA VAL A 421 1.24 -12.94 -16.79
C VAL A 421 -0.20 -12.89 -16.27
N ASP A 422 -0.41 -12.46 -15.02
CA ASP A 422 -1.74 -12.29 -14.44
C ASP A 422 -2.04 -10.81 -14.22
N PRO A 423 -2.79 -10.15 -15.13
CA PRO A 423 -3.15 -8.75 -14.97
C PRO A 423 -4.03 -8.48 -13.74
N GLU A 424 -4.64 -9.51 -13.14
CA GLU A 424 -5.41 -9.42 -11.89
C GLU A 424 -4.52 -9.46 -10.64
N ALA A 425 -3.22 -9.78 -10.77
CA ALA A 425 -2.29 -9.81 -9.64
C ALA A 425 -1.80 -8.39 -9.29
N GLU A 426 -2.65 -7.63 -8.60
CA GLU A 426 -2.42 -6.24 -8.22
C GLU A 426 -2.08 -6.08 -6.71
N ILE A 427 -1.30 -5.05 -6.41
CA ILE A 427 -1.21 -4.47 -5.06
C ILE A 427 -1.95 -3.13 -5.13
N LEU A 428 -3.14 -3.10 -4.53
CA LEU A 428 -4.07 -1.98 -4.56
C LEU A 428 -4.09 -1.28 -3.19
N PHE A 429 -3.91 0.03 -3.21
CA PHE A 429 -4.13 0.92 -2.07
C PHE A 429 -5.31 1.85 -2.38
N GLU A 430 -6.34 1.85 -1.55
CA GLU A 430 -7.54 2.69 -1.69
C GLU A 430 -7.79 3.49 -0.41
N ASN A 431 -8.09 4.79 -0.52
CA ASN A 431 -8.37 5.62 0.66
C ASN A 431 -7.30 5.50 1.79
N CYS A 432 -6.03 5.47 1.40
CA CYS A 432 -4.91 5.32 2.32
C CYS A 432 -4.19 6.65 2.56
N GLN A 433 -3.59 6.81 3.73
CA GLN A 433 -2.77 7.97 4.08
C GLN A 433 -1.32 7.55 4.31
N PHE A 434 -0.39 8.23 3.65
CA PHE A 434 1.06 8.05 3.81
C PHE A 434 1.67 9.37 4.25
N ILE A 435 2.02 9.46 5.53
CA ILE A 435 2.36 10.72 6.17
C ILE A 435 3.68 10.63 6.93
N ASN A 436 4.43 11.73 6.91
CA ASN A 436 5.65 11.94 7.72
C ASN A 436 6.75 10.88 7.51
N HIS A 437 6.81 10.22 6.36
CA HIS A 437 7.85 9.24 6.10
C HIS A 437 9.19 9.92 5.81
N VAL A 438 10.28 9.38 6.37
CA VAL A 438 11.64 9.89 6.16
C VAL A 438 12.53 8.79 5.60
N ALA A 439 12.90 8.92 4.33
CA ALA A 439 13.78 7.99 3.62
C ALA A 439 15.21 8.51 3.65
N THR A 440 16.10 7.85 4.41
CA THR A 440 17.49 8.29 4.60
C THR A 440 18.50 7.42 3.84
N GLY A 441 19.65 8.00 3.50
CA GLY A 441 20.73 7.32 2.77
C GLY A 441 20.33 7.02 1.33
N SER A 442 20.42 5.75 0.91
CA SER A 442 19.88 5.28 -0.37
C SER A 442 18.38 4.95 -0.31
N GLY A 443 17.72 5.25 0.82
CA GLY A 443 16.28 5.14 1.01
C GLY A 443 15.55 5.99 -0.03
N ARG A 444 15.15 5.33 -1.12
CA ARG A 444 14.23 5.83 -2.14
C ARG A 444 12.81 5.83 -1.55
N GLY A 445 11.89 6.57 -2.18
CA GLY A 445 10.52 6.88 -1.71
C GLY A 445 9.71 5.88 -0.91
N ILE A 446 8.58 6.37 -0.38
CA ILE A 446 7.60 5.57 0.38
C ILE A 446 7.29 4.26 -0.32
N ILE A 447 7.05 4.33 -1.62
CA ILE A 447 6.70 3.19 -2.47
C ILE A 447 7.87 2.91 -3.40
N TYR A 448 8.46 1.74 -3.22
CA TYR A 448 9.47 1.22 -4.13
C TYR A 448 8.89 0.09 -4.97
N SER A 449 8.82 0.29 -6.28
CA SER A 449 8.39 -0.71 -7.26
C SER A 449 9.53 -1.03 -8.23
N THR A 450 9.83 -2.32 -8.41
CA THR A 450 10.83 -2.74 -9.40
C THR A 450 10.46 -4.01 -10.16
N LEU A 451 10.90 -4.07 -11.42
CA LEU A 451 10.97 -5.32 -12.18
C LEU A 451 12.26 -6.09 -11.89
N SER A 452 12.20 -7.41 -12.05
CA SER A 452 13.39 -8.22 -12.34
C SER A 452 13.06 -9.25 -13.41
N SER A 453 14.01 -9.48 -14.31
CA SER A 453 13.96 -10.45 -15.43
C SER A 453 13.58 -11.88 -15.04
N SER A 454 13.56 -12.22 -13.75
CA SER A 454 13.15 -13.52 -13.24
C SER A 454 11.71 -13.61 -12.70
N VAL A 455 10.99 -12.49 -12.47
CA VAL A 455 9.73 -12.52 -11.69
C VAL A 455 8.57 -11.70 -12.30
N GLY A 456 8.73 -11.13 -13.50
CA GLY A 456 7.68 -10.28 -14.08
C GLY A 456 7.48 -8.99 -13.27
N GLY A 457 6.53 -8.16 -13.70
CA GLY A 457 6.35 -6.82 -13.18
C GLY A 457 5.16 -6.60 -12.28
N GLY A 458 5.43 -5.99 -11.12
CA GLY A 458 4.42 -5.60 -10.16
C GLY A 458 3.64 -4.39 -10.64
N ASN A 459 2.32 -4.54 -10.77
CA ASN A 459 1.40 -3.43 -10.89
C ASN A 459 1.04 -2.97 -9.47
N ILE A 460 1.38 -1.73 -9.15
CA ILE A 460 0.85 -1.05 -7.95
C ILE A 460 -0.15 -0.03 -8.44
N ARG A 461 -1.33 -0.03 -7.83
CA ARG A 461 -2.34 0.99 -8.04
C ARG A 461 -2.68 1.65 -6.72
N ILE A 462 -2.80 2.97 -6.77
CA ILE A 462 -3.12 3.80 -5.63
C ILE A 462 -4.30 4.67 -6.06
N ALA A 463 -5.37 4.64 -5.30
CA ALA A 463 -6.59 5.38 -5.60
C ALA A 463 -7.08 6.12 -4.36
N ASP A 464 -7.64 7.31 -4.58
CA ASP A 464 -8.38 8.06 -3.57
C ASP A 464 -7.57 8.31 -2.28
N SER A 465 -6.25 8.48 -2.40
CA SER A 465 -5.31 8.45 -1.28
C SER A 465 -4.63 9.81 -1.04
N LEU A 466 -3.88 9.91 0.08
CA LEU A 466 -3.12 11.09 0.46
C LEU A 466 -1.65 10.76 0.73
N PHE A 467 -0.74 11.56 0.17
CA PHE A 467 0.69 11.57 0.53
C PHE A 467 1.08 12.96 1.04
N GLU A 468 1.43 13.08 2.32
CA GLU A 468 1.71 14.37 2.93
C GLU A 468 3.04 14.39 3.70
N ASP A 469 3.82 15.45 3.49
CA ASP A 469 5.04 15.77 4.25
C ASP A 469 6.08 14.64 4.28
N ASN A 470 6.20 13.90 3.18
CA ASN A 470 7.19 12.83 3.07
C ASN A 470 8.51 13.33 2.50
N THR A 471 9.62 12.79 3.01
CA THR A 471 10.96 13.23 2.65
C THR A 471 11.85 12.06 2.21
N SER A 472 12.70 12.27 1.20
CA SER A 472 13.75 11.34 0.78
C SER A 472 15.08 12.04 0.57
N THR A 473 16.17 11.47 1.08
CA THR A 473 17.52 12.02 0.86
C THR A 473 18.14 11.59 -0.49
N ASP A 474 17.43 10.84 -1.34
CA ASP A 474 17.91 10.42 -2.67
C ASP A 474 16.91 10.79 -3.77
N ARG A 475 15.78 10.09 -3.90
CA ARG A 475 14.90 10.19 -5.07
C ARG A 475 13.46 9.85 -4.74
N GLY A 476 12.54 10.62 -5.30
CA GLY A 476 11.10 10.39 -5.28
C GLY A 476 10.59 10.18 -3.87
N ALA A 477 10.14 11.21 -3.15
CA ALA A 477 9.67 11.02 -1.78
C ALA A 477 8.42 10.12 -1.71
N VAL A 478 7.55 10.18 -2.72
CA VAL A 478 6.36 9.32 -2.82
C VAL A 478 6.73 7.98 -3.47
N GLY A 479 7.23 8.01 -4.70
CA GLY A 479 7.42 6.80 -5.49
C GLY A 479 8.76 6.72 -6.20
N TYR A 480 9.37 5.54 -6.12
CA TYR A 480 10.50 5.14 -6.93
C TYR A 480 10.14 3.91 -7.74
N VAL A 481 10.09 4.07 -9.06
CA VAL A 481 9.64 3.03 -9.99
C VAL A 481 10.76 2.74 -10.98
N THR A 482 11.20 1.49 -11.14
CA THR A 482 12.25 1.15 -12.12
C THR A 482 12.06 -0.25 -12.71
N GLY A 483 12.42 -0.43 -13.97
CA GLY A 483 12.40 -1.72 -14.66
C GLY A 483 13.78 -2.24 -15.06
N ASP A 484 13.81 -3.43 -15.65
CA ASP A 484 14.96 -3.89 -16.44
C ASP A 484 14.94 -3.17 -17.79
N SER A 485 16.12 -2.89 -18.37
CA SER A 485 16.28 -2.10 -19.60
C SER A 485 15.89 -2.85 -20.90
N GLY A 486 15.11 -3.92 -20.81
CA GLY A 486 14.66 -4.73 -21.94
C GLY A 486 13.29 -4.29 -22.47
N GLU A 487 13.03 -4.47 -23.77
CA GLU A 487 11.70 -4.29 -24.35
C GLU A 487 10.71 -5.29 -23.73
N PHE A 488 9.82 -4.77 -22.87
CA PHE A 488 8.67 -5.44 -22.23
C PHE A 488 9.00 -6.60 -21.25
N PRO A 489 8.32 -6.67 -20.08
CA PRO A 489 7.26 -5.80 -19.54
C PRO A 489 7.80 -4.54 -18.82
N ARG A 490 6.96 -3.52 -18.61
CA ARG A 490 7.27 -2.29 -17.84
C ARG A 490 6.88 -2.43 -16.36
N ALA A 491 7.64 -1.81 -15.45
CA ALA A 491 7.17 -1.60 -14.06
C ALA A 491 6.04 -0.56 -14.11
N ARG A 492 4.89 -0.80 -13.49
CA ARG A 492 3.76 0.15 -13.54
C ARG A 492 3.40 0.62 -12.15
N LEU A 493 3.29 1.94 -12.02
CA LEU A 493 2.66 2.60 -10.89
C LEU A 493 1.53 3.46 -11.44
N THR A 494 0.30 3.13 -11.07
CA THR A 494 -0.89 3.92 -11.41
C THR A 494 -1.36 4.65 -10.17
N VAL A 495 -1.59 5.95 -10.29
CA VAL A 495 -2.11 6.78 -9.21
C VAL A 495 -3.33 7.55 -9.69
N GLU A 496 -4.45 7.39 -9.01
CA GLU A 496 -5.76 7.93 -9.39
C GLU A 496 -6.36 8.74 -8.25
N ARG A 497 -6.97 9.88 -8.56
CA ARG A 497 -7.75 10.70 -7.59
C ARG A 497 -7.03 10.92 -6.26
N THR A 498 -5.71 11.07 -6.32
CA THR A 498 -4.83 11.09 -5.14
C THR A 498 -4.19 12.46 -5.02
N THR A 499 -4.07 12.91 -3.77
CA THR A 499 -3.46 14.21 -3.44
C THR A 499 -2.09 14.01 -2.81
N MET A 500 -1.10 14.77 -3.27
CA MET A 500 0.29 14.70 -2.81
C MET A 500 0.77 16.10 -2.44
N ILE A 501 1.01 16.33 -1.16
CA ILE A 501 1.31 17.65 -0.61
C ILE A 501 2.71 17.64 0.03
N ASN A 502 3.54 18.63 -0.33
CA ASN A 502 4.83 18.92 0.32
C ASN A 502 5.83 17.75 0.34
N ASN A 503 5.81 16.89 -0.68
CA ASN A 503 6.71 15.75 -0.75
C ASN A 503 8.08 16.17 -1.30
N THR A 504 9.16 15.93 -0.53
CA THR A 504 10.47 16.54 -0.77
C THR A 504 11.57 15.50 -0.97
N ALA A 505 12.35 15.61 -2.06
CA ALA A 505 13.52 14.78 -2.28
C ALA A 505 14.81 15.60 -2.42
N ASP A 506 15.87 15.29 -1.67
CA ASP A 506 17.16 16.00 -1.77
C ASP A 506 17.81 15.82 -3.16
N GLY A 507 17.51 14.72 -3.86
CA GLY A 507 17.99 14.49 -5.22
C GLY A 507 16.90 14.72 -6.27
N ARG A 508 16.57 13.68 -7.05
CA ARG A 508 15.74 13.84 -8.26
C ARG A 508 14.32 13.32 -8.08
N GLY A 509 13.35 14.05 -8.61
CA GLY A 509 11.93 13.72 -8.48
C GLY A 509 11.45 14.03 -7.07
N GLY A 510 10.85 15.19 -6.81
CA GLY A 510 10.38 15.52 -5.46
C GLY A 510 9.35 14.53 -4.97
N ALA A 511 8.32 14.26 -5.78
CA ALA A 511 7.36 13.18 -5.53
C ALA A 511 7.81 11.86 -6.15
N PHE A 512 8.14 11.85 -7.45
CA PHE A 512 8.38 10.61 -8.21
C PHE A 512 9.70 10.57 -8.95
N TYR A 513 10.36 9.41 -8.87
CA TYR A 513 11.44 9.02 -9.76
C TYR A 513 11.02 7.80 -10.59
N VAL A 514 11.07 7.93 -11.92
CA VAL A 514 10.73 6.87 -12.86
C VAL A 514 11.96 6.51 -13.68
N GLY A 515 12.47 5.30 -13.45
CA GLY A 515 13.67 4.76 -14.08
C GLY A 515 13.39 3.98 -15.37
N SER A 516 14.44 3.38 -15.91
CA SER A 516 14.42 2.67 -17.18
C SER A 516 13.34 1.59 -17.21
N GLY A 517 12.51 1.53 -18.26
CA GLY A 517 11.51 0.47 -18.41
C GLY A 517 10.38 0.53 -17.38
N ALA A 518 10.14 1.69 -16.77
CA ALA A 518 8.99 1.93 -15.91
C ALA A 518 8.00 2.93 -16.56
N LEU A 519 6.74 2.84 -16.15
CA LEU A 519 5.66 3.76 -16.49
C LEU A 519 5.01 4.25 -15.18
N LEU A 520 4.91 5.56 -15.06
CA LEU A 520 4.04 6.22 -14.10
C LEU A 520 2.79 6.71 -14.82
N THR A 521 1.62 6.31 -14.33
CA THR A 521 0.33 6.87 -14.74
C THR A 521 -0.23 7.71 -13.60
N LEU A 522 -0.55 8.97 -13.87
CA LEU A 522 -1.28 9.87 -12.97
C LEU A 522 -2.62 10.19 -13.62
N GLU A 523 -3.72 9.97 -12.90
CA GLU A 523 -5.06 10.26 -13.40
C GLU A 523 -5.84 11.06 -12.36
N SER A 524 -6.38 12.21 -12.75
CA SER A 524 -7.16 13.10 -11.88
C SER A 524 -6.47 13.35 -10.52
N SER A 525 -5.14 13.41 -10.52
CA SER A 525 -4.32 13.46 -9.31
C SER A 525 -3.61 14.80 -9.19
N THR A 526 -3.33 15.22 -7.96
CA THR A 526 -2.81 16.55 -7.65
C THR A 526 -1.50 16.44 -6.89
N ILE A 527 -0.43 17.06 -7.41
CA ILE A 527 0.86 17.22 -6.75
C ILE A 527 1.08 18.71 -6.47
N VAL A 528 1.20 19.06 -5.19
CA VAL A 528 1.36 20.44 -4.74
C VAL A 528 2.52 20.57 -3.77
N GLY A 529 3.33 21.62 -3.91
CA GLY A 529 4.39 21.94 -2.95
C GLY A 529 5.54 20.94 -2.93
N SER A 530 5.62 20.02 -3.89
CA SER A 530 6.70 19.02 -3.92
C SER A 530 8.01 19.67 -4.36
N THR A 531 9.11 19.29 -3.73
CA THR A 531 10.41 19.93 -3.98
C THR A 531 11.52 18.92 -4.27
N SER A 532 12.45 19.29 -5.14
CA SER A 532 13.64 18.48 -5.43
C SER A 532 14.94 19.28 -5.36
N GLY A 533 15.95 18.77 -4.66
CA GLY A 533 17.29 19.37 -4.60
C GLY A 533 18.14 19.17 -5.88
N ALA A 534 17.61 18.47 -6.89
CA ALA A 534 18.15 18.37 -8.24
C ALA A 534 17.02 18.55 -9.27
N ARG A 535 16.91 17.64 -10.25
CA ARG A 535 15.94 17.70 -11.35
C ARG A 535 14.61 17.04 -11.03
N GLY A 536 13.51 17.64 -11.49
CA GLY A 536 12.16 17.09 -11.38
C GLY A 536 11.50 17.44 -10.07
N GLY A 537 11.00 18.67 -9.93
CA GLY A 537 10.38 19.15 -8.67
C GLY A 537 9.22 18.28 -8.21
N ALA A 538 8.44 17.76 -9.14
CA ALA A 538 7.46 16.71 -8.89
C ALA A 538 7.94 15.37 -9.45
N VAL A 539 8.27 15.32 -10.74
CA VAL A 539 8.54 14.06 -11.46
C VAL A 539 9.88 14.13 -12.18
N TYR A 540 10.71 13.10 -11.98
CA TYR A 540 11.91 12.90 -12.76
C TYR A 540 11.90 11.57 -13.51
N LEU A 541 12.09 11.63 -14.83
CA LEU A 541 12.15 10.50 -15.74
C LEU A 541 13.58 10.24 -16.20
N PHE A 542 14.05 9.01 -16.01
CA PHE A 542 15.31 8.51 -16.54
C PHE A 542 15.07 7.27 -17.37
N ARG A 543 14.77 7.46 -18.66
CA ARG A 543 14.35 6.41 -19.60
C ARG A 543 13.06 5.69 -19.16
N GLY A 544 12.27 6.37 -18.33
CA GLY A 544 10.94 5.96 -17.92
C GLY A 544 9.90 6.84 -18.58
N ASP A 545 8.66 6.34 -18.63
CA ASP A 545 7.55 7.00 -19.30
C ASP A 545 6.59 7.61 -18.27
N LEU A 546 5.89 8.66 -18.68
CA LEU A 546 4.84 9.32 -17.91
C LEU A 546 3.59 9.46 -18.77
N THR A 547 2.45 9.06 -18.21
CA THR A 547 1.12 9.42 -18.70
C THR A 547 0.41 10.19 -17.59
N ALA A 548 0.05 11.45 -17.83
CA ALA A 548 -0.68 12.29 -16.89
C ALA A 548 -2.01 12.71 -17.54
N ILE A 549 -3.13 12.29 -16.96
CA ILE A 549 -4.48 12.55 -17.46
C ILE A 549 -5.20 13.42 -16.44
N ASN A 550 -5.68 14.59 -16.85
CA ASN A 550 -6.40 15.55 -15.99
C ASN A 550 -5.71 15.79 -14.64
N SER A 551 -4.38 15.78 -14.62
CA SER A 551 -3.58 15.85 -13.38
C SER A 551 -2.92 17.21 -13.21
N ARG A 552 -2.82 17.67 -11.96
CA ARG A 552 -2.35 19.01 -11.61
C ARG A 552 -0.99 18.97 -10.91
N PHE A 553 -0.08 19.82 -11.33
CA PHE A 553 1.23 20.07 -10.72
C PHE A 553 1.30 21.56 -10.37
N ALA A 554 1.29 21.90 -9.09
CA ALA A 554 1.28 23.30 -8.69
C ALA A 554 2.25 23.63 -7.56
N ASN A 555 2.84 24.83 -7.59
CA ASN A 555 3.73 25.32 -6.54
C ASN A 555 4.88 24.34 -6.22
N CYS A 556 5.34 23.56 -7.20
CA CYS A 556 6.45 22.63 -7.01
C CYS A 556 7.77 23.32 -7.36
N GLU A 557 8.86 22.91 -6.71
CA GLU A 557 10.18 23.53 -6.88
C GLU A 557 11.28 22.55 -7.27
N SER A 558 12.18 22.92 -8.19
CA SER A 558 13.43 22.16 -8.43
C SER A 558 14.68 23.01 -8.56
N ALA A 559 15.78 22.55 -7.94
CA ALA A 559 17.08 23.23 -8.03
C ALA A 559 17.81 23.02 -9.37
N GLU A 560 17.37 22.06 -10.19
CA GLU A 560 17.80 21.89 -11.58
C GLU A 560 16.60 21.45 -12.44
N GLY A 561 16.67 21.60 -13.77
CA GLY A 561 15.58 21.20 -14.66
C GLY A 561 14.27 21.91 -14.31
N ALA A 562 13.15 21.22 -14.56
CA ALA A 562 11.79 21.69 -14.29
C ALA A 562 11.00 20.78 -13.34
N VAL A 563 9.77 21.18 -12.98
CA VAL A 563 8.84 20.34 -12.16
C VAL A 563 8.64 18.96 -12.76
N ILE A 564 8.51 18.85 -14.10
CA ILE A 564 8.61 17.59 -14.83
C ILE A 564 9.92 17.60 -15.62
N SER A 565 10.83 16.69 -15.28
CA SER A 565 12.15 16.61 -15.91
C SER A 565 12.41 15.23 -16.50
N ALA A 566 12.80 15.15 -17.77
CA ALA A 566 13.09 13.90 -18.46
C ALA A 566 14.49 13.89 -19.08
N ARG A 567 15.18 12.75 -18.96
CA ARG A 567 16.51 12.57 -19.55
C ARG A 567 16.68 11.20 -20.19
N ALA A 568 16.93 11.19 -21.51
CA ALA A 568 17.44 10.03 -22.21
C ALA A 568 18.96 9.93 -22.06
N SER A 569 19.46 8.72 -21.94
CA SER A 569 20.88 8.40 -22.14
C SER A 569 20.98 6.92 -22.50
N GLY A 570 22.08 6.45 -23.09
CA GLY A 570 22.27 5.00 -23.32
C GLY A 570 21.29 4.38 -24.33
N SER A 571 20.33 3.56 -23.87
CA SER A 571 19.58 2.56 -24.66
C SER A 571 18.06 2.79 -24.79
N GLY A 572 17.55 4.01 -24.57
CA GLY A 572 16.14 4.34 -24.81
C GLY A 572 15.79 5.80 -24.47
N GLY A 573 14.80 6.37 -25.18
CA GLY A 573 14.20 7.68 -24.90
C GLY A 573 13.04 7.59 -23.89
N CYS A 574 12.48 8.73 -23.50
CA CYS A 574 11.28 8.82 -22.66
C CYS A 574 10.05 9.18 -23.51
N ILE A 575 8.89 8.62 -23.17
CA ILE A 575 7.58 9.07 -23.67
C ILE A 575 6.86 9.83 -22.54
N ILE A 576 6.39 11.02 -22.84
CA ILE A 576 5.65 11.88 -21.92
C ILE A 576 4.33 12.27 -22.58
N GLU A 577 3.23 11.84 -21.99
CA GLU A 577 1.88 12.14 -22.45
C GLU A 577 1.16 12.91 -21.35
N ILE A 578 0.71 14.12 -21.66
CA ILE A 578 -0.12 14.93 -20.77
C ILE A 578 -1.40 15.26 -21.54
N ASP A 579 -2.53 14.77 -21.06
CA ASP A 579 -3.84 15.01 -21.66
C ASP A 579 -4.80 15.57 -20.61
N GLY A 580 -5.16 16.85 -20.74
CA GLY A 580 -5.83 17.58 -19.67
C GLY A 580 -4.90 17.96 -18.53
N GLY A 581 -5.43 18.75 -17.59
CA GLY A 581 -4.72 19.12 -16.37
C GLY A 581 -3.86 20.37 -16.51
N ALA A 582 -3.02 20.62 -15.52
CA ALA A 582 -2.33 21.91 -15.41
C ALA A 582 -0.96 21.83 -14.72
N LEU A 583 -0.02 22.65 -15.19
CA LEU A 583 1.28 22.95 -14.59
C LEU A 583 1.29 24.44 -14.23
N ILE A 584 1.08 24.74 -12.95
CA ILE A 584 0.77 26.10 -12.48
C ILE A 584 1.77 26.56 -11.42
N ASP A 585 2.30 27.78 -11.56
CA ASP A 585 3.13 28.43 -10.53
C ASP A 585 4.31 27.58 -10.05
N ASN A 586 4.92 26.80 -10.95
CA ASN A 586 6.10 26.01 -10.61
C ASN A 586 7.37 26.82 -10.84
N THR A 587 8.35 26.64 -9.95
CA THR A 587 9.60 27.40 -10.02
C THR A 587 10.78 26.45 -10.07
N SER A 588 11.72 26.72 -10.97
CA SER A 588 12.96 25.98 -10.95
C SER A 588 14.15 26.82 -11.39
N ASP A 589 15.34 26.40 -11.01
CA ASP A 589 16.55 27.14 -11.34
C ASP A 589 16.93 26.99 -12.83
N PHE A 590 16.59 25.88 -13.50
CA PHE A 590 16.98 25.59 -14.89
C PHE A 590 15.82 25.00 -15.71
N GLY A 591 14.71 25.73 -15.84
CA GLY A 591 13.53 25.39 -16.66
C GLY A 591 12.23 25.31 -15.84
N GLY A 592 11.12 25.98 -16.17
CA GLY A 592 10.01 26.13 -15.22
C GLY A 592 9.05 24.92 -15.16
N ALA A 593 8.26 24.70 -16.22
CA ALA A 593 7.22 23.67 -16.22
C ALA A 593 7.73 22.28 -16.67
N ILE A 594 8.32 22.21 -17.87
CA ILE A 594 8.79 20.94 -18.45
C ILE A 594 10.20 21.08 -19.00
N PHE A 595 11.08 20.17 -18.59
CA PHE A 595 12.41 20.00 -19.14
C PHE A 595 12.55 18.60 -19.73
N SER A 596 12.84 18.50 -21.02
CA SER A 596 13.09 17.21 -21.68
C SER A 596 14.39 17.24 -22.46
N GLN A 597 15.27 16.28 -22.19
CA GLN A 597 16.53 16.10 -22.90
C GLN A 597 16.66 14.68 -23.45
N GLY A 598 16.35 14.52 -24.73
CA GLY A 598 16.62 13.36 -25.55
C GLY A 598 18.00 13.41 -26.20
N SER A 599 18.30 12.41 -27.03
CA SER A 599 19.49 12.39 -27.89
C SER A 599 19.12 11.90 -29.29
N THR A 600 19.93 12.17 -30.30
CA THR A 600 19.68 11.72 -31.68
C THR A 600 19.44 10.20 -31.80
N ASN A 601 20.11 9.41 -30.96
CA ASN A 601 19.94 7.95 -30.94
C ASN A 601 18.80 7.49 -30.02
N ASN A 602 18.34 8.35 -29.11
CA ASN A 602 17.30 8.05 -28.13
C ASN A 602 16.44 9.32 -27.94
N PRO A 603 15.62 9.67 -28.94
CA PRO A 603 14.81 10.87 -28.88
C PRO A 603 13.72 10.72 -27.82
N ASN A 604 13.38 11.82 -27.15
CA ASN A 604 12.18 11.86 -26.32
C ASN A 604 10.97 12.20 -27.18
N THR A 605 9.77 11.83 -26.72
CA THR A 605 8.50 12.31 -27.26
C THR A 605 7.71 12.96 -26.14
N LEU A 606 7.22 14.18 -26.38
CA LEU A 606 6.31 14.88 -25.48
C LEU A 606 5.04 15.28 -26.25
N THR A 607 3.89 14.84 -25.76
CA THR A 607 2.57 15.27 -26.24
C THR A 607 1.83 15.95 -25.10
N ALA A 608 1.47 17.22 -25.30
CA ALA A 608 0.65 18.00 -24.39
C ALA A 608 -0.65 18.37 -25.11
N ASN A 609 -1.75 17.74 -24.73
CA ASN A 609 -3.08 18.00 -25.26
C ASN A 609 -4.00 18.56 -24.18
N ARG A 610 -4.70 19.67 -24.44
CA ARG A 610 -5.61 20.30 -23.45
C ARG A 610 -4.92 20.62 -22.12
N VAL A 611 -3.69 21.10 -22.16
CA VAL A 611 -2.88 21.38 -20.96
C VAL A 611 -2.81 22.89 -20.72
N LEU A 612 -2.99 23.28 -19.46
CA LEU A 612 -2.70 24.63 -18.98
C LEU A 612 -1.27 24.68 -18.42
N ILE A 613 -0.38 25.45 -19.03
CA ILE A 613 1.00 25.70 -18.55
C ILE A 613 1.13 27.18 -18.25
N THR A 614 0.99 27.55 -16.97
CA THR A 614 0.92 28.97 -16.59
C THR A 614 1.64 29.35 -15.30
N GLY A 615 2.13 30.59 -15.22
CA GLY A 615 2.80 31.12 -14.03
C GLY A 615 4.14 30.47 -13.69
N ASN A 616 4.71 29.65 -14.59
CA ASN A 616 5.94 28.92 -14.29
C ASN A 616 7.18 29.79 -14.51
N GLU A 617 8.16 29.65 -13.62
CA GLU A 617 9.38 30.48 -13.59
C GLU A 617 10.65 29.63 -13.71
N ALA A 618 11.50 29.95 -14.69
CA ALA A 618 12.88 29.47 -14.79
C ALA A 618 13.86 30.58 -14.40
N ARG A 619 14.57 30.41 -13.27
CA ARG A 619 15.46 31.46 -12.74
C ARG A 619 16.75 31.64 -13.56
N PHE A 620 17.27 30.58 -14.19
CA PHE A 620 18.52 30.60 -14.94
C PHE A 620 18.50 29.69 -16.20
N ASP A 621 19.27 30.11 -17.21
CA ASP A 621 19.66 29.43 -18.44
C ASP A 621 18.61 28.62 -19.26
N GLU A 622 17.29 28.78 -19.02
CA GLU A 622 16.26 27.96 -19.69
C GLU A 622 14.88 28.66 -19.84
N ALA A 623 13.89 27.95 -20.41
CA ALA A 623 12.54 28.44 -20.64
C ALA A 623 11.61 28.28 -19.43
N GLY A 624 10.73 29.27 -19.18
CA GLY A 624 9.72 29.20 -18.13
C GLY A 624 8.67 28.12 -18.37
N GLY A 625 8.14 28.03 -19.59
CA GLY A 625 7.21 26.99 -20.00
C GLY A 625 7.92 25.65 -20.27
N ILE A 626 8.40 25.45 -21.49
CA ILE A 626 8.95 24.17 -21.95
C ILE A 626 10.37 24.35 -22.49
N THR A 627 11.31 23.56 -21.99
CA THR A 627 12.62 23.30 -22.62
C THR A 627 12.61 21.89 -23.22
N PHE A 628 12.84 21.76 -24.53
CA PHE A 628 12.79 20.48 -25.23
C PHE A 628 13.97 20.25 -26.19
N ILE A 629 14.84 19.30 -25.84
CA ILE A 629 16.07 19.02 -26.58
C ILE A 629 16.01 17.60 -27.15
N GLY A 630 16.10 17.44 -28.46
CA GLY A 630 16.24 16.12 -29.11
C GLY A 630 14.99 15.24 -29.10
N GLY A 631 14.23 15.27 -30.19
CA GLY A 631 13.07 14.39 -30.41
C GLY A 631 11.87 15.12 -30.99
N SER A 632 10.65 14.74 -30.58
CA SER A 632 9.40 15.38 -31.04
C SER A 632 8.58 15.94 -29.89
N LEU A 633 8.14 17.20 -30.06
CA LEU A 633 7.22 17.91 -29.18
C LEU A 633 5.94 18.23 -29.96
N ALA A 634 4.79 17.81 -29.45
CA ALA A 634 3.48 18.21 -29.96
C ALA A 634 2.67 18.88 -28.84
N VAL A 635 2.23 20.11 -29.10
CA VAL A 635 1.33 20.87 -28.24
C VAL A 635 0.03 21.12 -29.00
N SER A 636 -1.07 20.58 -28.49
CA SER A 636 -2.40 20.69 -29.10
C SER A 636 -3.45 21.18 -28.09
N ASN A 637 -4.39 22.01 -28.53
CA ASN A 637 -5.51 22.46 -27.68
C ASN A 637 -5.08 23.05 -26.33
N SER A 638 -3.89 23.64 -26.26
CA SER A 638 -3.25 23.96 -24.98
C SER A 638 -2.94 25.44 -24.84
N LEU A 639 -2.85 25.91 -23.60
CA LEU A 639 -2.47 27.28 -23.25
C LEU A 639 -1.10 27.28 -22.57
N ILE A 640 -0.14 27.99 -23.15
CA ILE A 640 1.15 28.31 -22.52
C ILE A 640 1.17 29.82 -22.28
N ALA A 641 0.94 30.25 -21.04
CA ALA A 641 0.80 31.68 -20.75
C ALA A 641 1.36 32.12 -19.41
N ASP A 642 1.76 33.39 -19.30
CA ASP A 642 2.26 33.97 -18.04
C ASP A 642 3.50 33.26 -17.47
N ASN A 643 4.28 32.59 -18.32
CA ASN A 643 5.53 31.94 -17.90
C ASN A 643 6.71 32.88 -18.08
N GLN A 644 7.66 32.82 -17.14
CA GLN A 644 8.86 33.64 -17.15
C GLN A 644 10.10 32.74 -17.21
N GLY A 645 11.03 33.05 -18.10
CA GLY A 645 12.32 32.37 -18.13
C GLY A 645 13.46 33.30 -18.50
N SER A 646 14.64 32.98 -17.99
CA SER A 646 15.86 33.74 -18.26
C SER A 646 16.33 33.66 -19.71
N LEU A 647 16.06 32.53 -20.40
CA LEU A 647 16.35 32.39 -21.83
C LEU A 647 15.12 32.81 -22.66
N THR A 648 13.98 32.17 -22.39
CA THR A 648 12.69 32.50 -23.04
C THR A 648 11.54 32.29 -22.05
N GLY A 649 10.42 32.98 -22.23
CA GLY A 649 9.24 32.74 -21.38
C GLY A 649 8.53 31.44 -21.73
N ALA A 650 8.20 31.22 -23.00
CA ALA A 650 7.32 30.12 -23.41
C ALA A 650 8.06 28.81 -23.74
N LEU A 651 8.95 28.83 -24.73
CA LEU A 651 9.47 27.60 -25.34
C LEU A 651 10.91 27.76 -25.85
N TYR A 652 11.78 26.88 -25.39
CA TYR A 652 13.09 26.63 -25.98
C TYR A 652 13.16 25.21 -26.56
N ALA A 653 13.56 25.08 -27.82
CA ALA A 653 13.81 23.76 -28.41
C ALA A 653 15.12 23.68 -29.20
N ASP A 654 15.76 22.51 -29.14
CA ASP A 654 17.08 22.26 -29.72
C ASP A 654 17.14 20.87 -30.39
N ASN A 655 17.56 20.83 -31.66
CA ASN A 655 17.57 19.63 -32.50
C ASN A 655 16.28 18.78 -32.38
N ALA A 656 15.12 19.42 -32.52
CA ALA A 656 13.80 18.81 -32.32
C ALA A 656 12.82 19.10 -33.47
N ASP A 657 11.76 18.30 -33.56
CA ASP A 657 10.58 18.58 -34.37
C ASP A 657 9.44 19.04 -33.45
N VAL A 658 9.01 20.29 -33.60
CA VAL A 658 8.01 20.94 -32.75
C VAL A 658 6.76 21.23 -33.58
N LEU A 659 5.61 20.73 -33.12
CA LEU A 659 4.28 21.04 -33.65
C LEU A 659 3.46 21.77 -32.58
N ILE A 660 2.99 22.96 -32.91
CA ILE A 660 2.00 23.71 -32.13
C ILE A 660 0.76 23.83 -32.99
N VAL A 661 -0.34 23.24 -32.52
CA VAL A 661 -1.59 23.19 -33.26
C VAL A 661 -2.77 23.55 -32.37
N ASN A 662 -3.72 24.35 -32.86
CA ASN A 662 -4.92 24.70 -32.09
C ASN A 662 -4.59 25.19 -30.66
N SER A 663 -3.53 25.98 -30.48
CA SER A 663 -3.00 26.33 -29.17
C SER A 663 -2.71 27.82 -29.05
N THR A 664 -2.75 28.33 -27.81
CA THR A 664 -2.46 29.74 -27.51
C THR A 664 -1.17 29.83 -26.71
N ILE A 665 -0.21 30.60 -27.21
CA ILE A 665 0.98 31.02 -26.47
C ILE A 665 0.86 32.53 -26.26
N ALA A 666 0.80 32.97 -25.00
CA ALA A 666 0.61 34.39 -24.74
C ALA A 666 1.21 34.89 -23.42
N ASN A 667 1.72 36.11 -23.43
CA ASN A 667 2.26 36.80 -22.24
C ASN A 667 3.36 36.02 -21.50
N ASN A 668 4.30 35.43 -22.25
CA ASN A 668 5.47 34.76 -21.70
C ASN A 668 6.74 35.58 -22.00
N PRO A 669 6.98 36.71 -21.31
CA PRO A 669 8.16 37.52 -21.59
C PRO A 669 9.45 36.81 -21.18
N ALA A 670 10.51 36.94 -21.99
CA ALA A 670 11.87 36.64 -21.54
C ALA A 670 12.31 37.63 -20.44
N ASP A 671 13.17 37.21 -19.52
CA ASP A 671 13.77 38.13 -18.56
C ASP A 671 14.82 39.03 -19.26
N PRO A 672 14.57 40.35 -19.37
CA PRO A 672 15.49 41.28 -20.03
C PRO A 672 16.86 41.38 -19.35
N PHE A 673 17.01 40.91 -18.09
CA PHE A 673 18.28 40.93 -17.37
C PHE A 673 19.35 40.05 -18.04
N PHE A 674 18.94 38.97 -18.74
CA PHE A 674 19.87 38.01 -19.34
C PHE A 674 20.18 38.27 -20.82
N GLY A 675 19.60 39.34 -21.39
CA GLY A 675 19.92 39.82 -22.74
C GLY A 675 19.22 39.09 -23.89
N PHE A 676 18.42 38.07 -23.58
CA PHE A 676 17.46 37.47 -24.50
C PHE A 676 16.14 38.24 -24.48
N VAL A 677 15.43 38.26 -25.59
CA VAL A 677 14.24 39.11 -25.78
C VAL A 677 13.04 38.38 -26.35
N GLU A 678 13.23 37.11 -26.68
CA GLU A 678 12.29 36.27 -27.42
C GLU A 678 11.54 35.31 -26.50
N SER A 679 10.26 35.07 -26.78
CA SER A 679 9.44 34.11 -26.03
C SER A 679 9.61 32.68 -26.54
N ILE A 680 10.01 32.52 -27.80
CA ILE A 680 10.25 31.22 -28.43
C ILE A 680 11.64 31.21 -29.08
N PHE A 681 12.46 30.22 -28.75
CA PHE A 681 13.79 30.04 -29.34
C PHE A 681 13.98 28.61 -29.85
N MET A 682 14.39 28.48 -31.11
CA MET A 682 14.61 27.21 -31.81
C MET A 682 16.06 27.14 -32.28
N ASP A 683 16.81 26.08 -31.97
CA ASP A 683 18.23 25.98 -32.36
C ASP A 683 18.64 24.59 -32.89
N SER A 684 19.85 24.52 -33.44
CA SER A 684 20.55 23.33 -33.97
C SER A 684 19.69 22.41 -34.86
N GLY A 685 19.12 22.96 -35.92
CA GLY A 685 18.36 22.16 -36.88
C GLY A 685 16.91 21.85 -36.47
N THR A 686 16.34 22.63 -35.55
CA THR A 686 14.97 22.44 -35.07
C THR A 686 13.94 22.86 -36.13
N ASN A 687 12.87 22.09 -36.30
CA ASN A 687 11.75 22.44 -37.17
C ASN A 687 10.52 22.80 -36.33
N LEU A 688 10.08 24.05 -36.41
CA LEU A 688 8.85 24.53 -35.78
C LEU A 688 7.71 24.60 -36.80
N THR A 689 6.58 23.97 -36.50
CA THR A 689 5.33 24.10 -37.26
C THR A 689 4.25 24.69 -36.37
N VAL A 690 3.63 25.79 -36.80
CA VAL A 690 2.54 26.47 -36.09
C VAL A 690 1.29 26.47 -36.97
N GLN A 691 0.20 25.90 -36.47
CA GLN A 691 -1.05 25.70 -37.20
C GLN A 691 -2.27 26.05 -36.34
N ASN A 692 -3.28 26.73 -36.88
CA ASN A 692 -4.52 27.07 -36.16
C ASN A 692 -4.27 27.69 -34.77
N SER A 693 -3.20 28.46 -34.59
CA SER A 693 -2.70 28.84 -33.25
C SER A 693 -2.57 30.34 -33.09
N ILE A 694 -2.51 30.80 -31.84
CA ILE A 694 -2.31 32.20 -31.48
C ILE A 694 -0.97 32.36 -30.74
N LEU A 695 -0.12 33.27 -31.21
CA LEU A 695 1.11 33.69 -30.54
C LEU A 695 1.03 35.20 -30.32
N TRP A 696 0.86 35.64 -29.07
CA TRP A 696 0.49 37.03 -28.79
C TRP A 696 0.96 37.59 -27.45
N ASN A 697 1.34 38.88 -27.44
CA ASN A 697 1.83 39.61 -26.26
C ASN A 697 3.08 39.00 -25.62
N ASP A 698 3.90 38.37 -26.43
CA ASP A 698 5.15 37.70 -26.03
C ASP A 698 6.40 38.56 -26.33
N GLN A 699 6.23 39.71 -26.98
CA GLN A 699 7.31 40.63 -27.33
C GLN A 699 7.61 41.62 -26.20
N LEU A 700 8.87 41.70 -25.75
CA LEU A 700 9.33 42.74 -24.81
C LEU A 700 9.12 44.17 -25.33
N SER A 701 9.16 44.34 -26.65
CA SER A 701 8.71 45.56 -27.32
C SER A 701 8.36 45.24 -28.77
N SER A 702 7.51 46.06 -29.40
CA SER A 702 7.08 45.90 -30.79
C SER A 702 8.21 46.02 -31.84
N THR A 703 9.45 46.21 -31.42
CA THR A 703 10.64 46.32 -32.28
C THR A 703 11.62 45.15 -32.13
N LEU A 704 11.33 44.21 -31.23
CA LEU A 704 12.17 43.04 -30.95
C LEU A 704 11.48 41.77 -31.48
N PRO A 705 12.26 40.75 -31.87
CA PRO A 705 11.69 39.48 -32.33
C PRO A 705 10.92 38.80 -31.20
N MET A 706 9.82 38.14 -31.58
CA MET A 706 9.05 37.24 -30.70
C MET A 706 9.61 35.83 -30.73
N ILE A 707 10.09 35.42 -31.91
CA ILE A 707 10.59 34.08 -32.21
C ILE A 707 12.00 34.25 -32.77
N SER A 708 12.96 33.44 -32.29
CA SER A 708 14.29 33.37 -32.86
C SER A 708 14.57 31.97 -33.40
N LEU A 709 15.04 31.91 -34.65
CA LEU A 709 15.53 30.71 -35.30
C LEU A 709 17.06 30.77 -35.32
N GLY A 710 17.67 30.02 -34.41
CA GLY A 710 19.11 29.71 -34.34
C GLY A 710 19.59 28.88 -35.53
N SER A 711 20.74 28.24 -35.43
CA SER A 711 21.44 27.68 -36.61
C SER A 711 20.66 26.54 -37.27
N ASP A 712 20.58 26.56 -38.60
CA ASP A 712 19.94 25.54 -39.46
C ASP A 712 18.47 25.19 -39.10
N SER A 713 17.80 26.05 -38.33
CA SER A 713 16.44 25.82 -37.80
C SER A 713 15.38 26.44 -38.70
N ASN A 714 14.21 25.81 -38.85
CA ASN A 714 13.19 26.24 -39.80
C ASN A 714 11.84 26.43 -39.13
N MET A 715 11.05 27.37 -39.64
CA MET A 715 9.67 27.59 -39.19
C MET A 715 8.70 27.49 -40.37
N THR A 716 7.60 26.77 -40.18
CA THR A 716 6.41 26.84 -41.05
C THR A 716 5.25 27.38 -40.22
N ALA A 717 4.59 28.43 -40.73
CA ALA A 717 3.38 28.99 -40.14
C ALA A 717 2.24 28.91 -41.14
N GLU A 718 1.09 28.41 -40.72
CA GLU A 718 -0.11 28.29 -41.54
C GLU A 718 -1.36 28.52 -40.67
N TRP A 719 -2.37 29.22 -41.20
CA TRP A 719 -3.66 29.48 -40.51
C TRP A 719 -3.50 29.87 -39.04
N SER A 720 -2.61 30.83 -38.73
CA SER A 720 -2.30 31.21 -37.34
C SER A 720 -2.28 32.73 -37.15
N ASN A 721 -2.62 33.19 -35.94
CA ASN A 721 -2.52 34.60 -35.56
C ASN A 721 -1.21 34.85 -34.81
N ILE A 722 -0.26 35.54 -35.45
CA ILE A 722 1.10 35.75 -34.94
C ILE A 722 1.39 37.24 -34.89
N GLN A 723 1.60 37.77 -33.67
CA GLN A 723 1.91 39.18 -33.45
C GLN A 723 3.17 39.62 -34.23
N GLY A 724 3.05 40.69 -35.01
CA GLY A 724 4.11 41.25 -35.86
C GLY A 724 4.37 40.46 -37.15
N GLY A 725 3.62 39.38 -37.41
CA GLY A 725 3.72 38.53 -38.59
C GLY A 725 5.12 37.95 -38.81
N GLU A 726 5.50 37.69 -40.07
CA GLU A 726 6.82 37.14 -40.42
C GLU A 726 7.98 38.04 -39.95
N ALA A 727 7.75 39.35 -39.80
CA ALA A 727 8.77 40.30 -39.36
C ALA A 727 9.12 40.16 -37.87
N ALA A 728 8.30 39.47 -37.08
CA ALA A 728 8.58 39.16 -35.68
C ALA A 728 9.47 37.92 -35.50
N VAL A 729 9.89 37.27 -36.59
CA VAL A 729 10.80 36.13 -36.57
C VAL A 729 12.22 36.58 -36.92
N GLU A 730 13.15 36.39 -36.00
CA GLU A 730 14.58 36.50 -36.28
C GLU A 730 15.10 35.19 -36.90
N VAL A 731 15.84 35.31 -38.01
CA VAL A 731 16.33 34.16 -38.78
C VAL A 731 17.85 34.20 -38.89
N ALA A 732 18.54 33.28 -38.22
CA ALA A 732 20.00 33.13 -38.28
C ALA A 732 20.48 32.48 -39.59
N PHE A 733 21.80 32.37 -39.76
CA PHE A 733 22.40 31.78 -40.95
C PHE A 733 22.07 30.27 -41.05
N GLY A 734 21.59 29.85 -42.23
CA GLY A 734 21.19 28.45 -42.49
C GLY A 734 19.70 28.17 -42.28
N SER A 735 18.99 29.11 -41.66
CA SER A 735 17.60 28.98 -41.22
C SER A 735 16.63 29.58 -42.23
N THR A 736 15.39 29.09 -42.25
CA THR A 736 14.35 29.59 -43.18
C THR A 736 12.96 29.65 -42.56
N THR A 737 12.16 30.59 -43.03
CA THR A 737 10.72 30.68 -42.77
C THR A 737 9.94 30.24 -44.01
N ASN A 738 8.83 29.55 -43.77
CA ASN A 738 7.83 29.22 -44.78
C ASN A 738 6.46 29.75 -44.31
N TRP A 739 6.14 30.97 -44.76
CA TRP A 739 4.89 31.64 -44.43
C TRP A 739 3.79 31.26 -45.42
N VAL A 740 2.89 30.37 -45.00
CA VAL A 740 1.79 29.88 -45.84
C VAL A 740 0.58 30.84 -45.74
N ALA A 741 -0.40 30.68 -46.61
CA ALA A 741 -1.64 31.48 -46.56
C ALA A 741 -2.45 31.18 -45.29
N GLY A 742 -3.32 32.11 -44.90
CA GLY A 742 -4.21 31.98 -43.73
C GLY A 742 -3.67 32.60 -42.44
N ASN A 743 -2.39 32.99 -42.39
CA ASN A 743 -1.84 33.68 -41.22
C ASN A 743 -2.32 35.15 -41.13
N ILE A 744 -2.64 35.59 -39.92
CA ILE A 744 -3.05 36.97 -39.59
C ILE A 744 -2.13 37.57 -38.50
N ASP A 745 -2.15 38.90 -38.38
CA ASP A 745 -1.44 39.69 -37.37
C ASP A 745 -2.38 40.78 -36.87
N ASP A 746 -3.45 40.34 -36.19
CA ASP A 746 -4.48 41.21 -35.65
C ASP A 746 -4.73 40.86 -34.19
N ASN A 747 -5.00 41.87 -33.35
CA ASN A 747 -5.22 41.65 -31.93
C ASN A 747 -6.30 40.58 -31.69
N PRO A 748 -6.00 39.45 -31.02
CA PRO A 748 -6.95 38.38 -30.75
C PRO A 748 -8.13 38.80 -29.88
N LEU A 749 -8.12 40.01 -29.29
CA LEU A 749 -9.19 40.51 -28.43
C LEU A 749 -9.58 39.51 -27.34
N PHE A 750 -8.58 39.04 -26.58
CA PHE A 750 -8.82 38.18 -25.43
C PHE A 750 -9.77 38.85 -24.43
N VAL A 751 -10.62 38.06 -23.78
CA VAL A 751 -11.62 38.55 -22.81
C VAL A 751 -10.97 39.36 -21.69
N ASN A 752 -9.90 38.83 -21.06
CA ASN A 752 -9.13 39.56 -20.05
C ASN A 752 -7.71 38.99 -19.89
N SER A 753 -6.82 39.30 -20.82
CA SER A 753 -5.43 38.81 -20.76
C SER A 753 -4.63 39.36 -19.57
N ALA A 754 -5.05 40.47 -18.96
CA ALA A 754 -4.38 41.03 -17.77
C ALA A 754 -4.68 40.23 -16.48
N GLY A 755 -5.79 39.47 -16.48
CA GLY A 755 -6.14 38.51 -15.43
C GLY A 755 -5.98 37.06 -15.89
N SER A 756 -5.09 36.80 -16.85
CA SER A 756 -4.80 35.45 -17.38
C SER A 756 -5.99 34.72 -18.03
N ASN A 757 -6.99 35.46 -18.52
CA ASN A 757 -8.10 34.91 -19.30
C ASN A 757 -7.89 35.15 -20.80
N TYR A 758 -7.49 34.09 -21.50
CA TYR A 758 -7.13 34.08 -22.93
C TYR A 758 -8.23 33.55 -23.85
N ARG A 759 -9.48 33.47 -23.38
CA ARG A 759 -10.62 33.16 -24.24
C ARG A 759 -10.86 34.28 -25.26
N LEU A 760 -11.39 33.94 -26.43
CA LEU A 760 -11.66 34.90 -27.50
C LEU A 760 -12.90 35.75 -27.17
N GLY A 761 -12.80 37.06 -27.36
CA GLY A 761 -13.96 37.96 -27.33
C GLY A 761 -14.80 37.86 -28.60
N GLU A 762 -16.06 38.33 -28.53
CA GLU A 762 -17.05 38.25 -29.60
C GLU A 762 -16.59 38.80 -30.96
N ASP A 763 -15.82 39.89 -30.96
CA ASP A 763 -15.32 40.54 -32.19
C ASP A 763 -13.90 40.09 -32.58
N SER A 764 -13.41 38.99 -32.00
CA SER A 764 -12.04 38.56 -32.22
C SER A 764 -11.79 38.17 -33.68
N PRO A 765 -10.71 38.68 -34.30
CA PRO A 765 -10.31 38.28 -35.65
C PRO A 765 -9.80 36.83 -35.73
N SER A 766 -9.66 36.16 -34.58
CA SER A 766 -9.28 34.75 -34.49
C SER A 766 -10.47 33.79 -34.55
N VAL A 767 -11.71 34.30 -34.51
CA VAL A 767 -12.93 33.49 -34.64
C VAL A 767 -13.16 33.11 -36.11
N ASP A 768 -13.51 31.85 -36.37
CA ASP A 768 -13.75 31.26 -37.68
C ASP A 768 -12.58 31.46 -38.66
N ALA A 769 -11.35 31.58 -38.14
CA ALA A 769 -10.19 32.00 -38.92
C ALA A 769 -9.25 30.85 -39.31
N GLY A 770 -9.36 29.68 -38.67
CA GLY A 770 -8.48 28.53 -38.89
C GLY A 770 -8.91 27.59 -40.02
N ASP A 771 -8.09 26.55 -40.24
CA ASP A 771 -8.37 25.46 -41.19
C ASP A 771 -8.74 24.17 -40.46
N SER A 772 -10.02 23.80 -40.57
CA SER A 772 -10.56 22.62 -39.92
C SER A 772 -9.91 21.30 -40.36
N SER A 773 -9.17 21.26 -41.48
CA SER A 773 -8.44 20.06 -41.92
C SER A 773 -7.16 19.80 -41.14
N LEU A 774 -6.67 20.80 -40.39
CA LEU A 774 -5.48 20.73 -39.55
C LEU A 774 -5.80 20.47 -38.07
N VAL A 775 -7.08 20.32 -37.71
CA VAL A 775 -7.51 20.13 -36.32
C VAL A 775 -7.02 18.80 -35.77
N VAL A 776 -6.46 18.86 -34.56
CA VAL A 776 -6.02 17.70 -33.80
C VAL A 776 -6.88 17.59 -32.54
N GLY A 777 -7.57 16.48 -32.36
CA GLY A 777 -8.47 16.23 -31.23
C GLY A 777 -9.88 16.78 -31.44
N ASP A 778 -10.80 16.29 -30.61
CA ASP A 778 -12.23 16.61 -30.74
C ASP A 778 -12.64 17.82 -29.87
N PHE A 779 -11.85 18.17 -28.86
CA PHE A 779 -12.19 19.16 -27.85
C PHE A 779 -11.15 20.27 -27.70
N ASP A 780 -11.60 21.48 -27.41
CA ASP A 780 -10.77 22.61 -27.02
C ASP A 780 -10.29 22.49 -25.56
N LEU A 781 -9.58 23.51 -25.05
CA LEU A 781 -9.08 23.51 -23.67
C LEU A 781 -10.20 23.54 -22.61
N ASP A 782 -11.35 24.13 -22.94
CA ASP A 782 -12.54 24.16 -22.09
C ASP A 782 -13.37 22.88 -22.18
N GLY A 783 -12.96 21.92 -23.01
CA GLY A 783 -13.69 20.68 -23.25
C GLY A 783 -14.87 20.83 -24.20
N ASN A 784 -15.04 21.99 -24.86
CA ASN A 784 -16.05 22.19 -25.89
C ASN A 784 -15.63 21.49 -27.18
N ASP A 785 -16.61 21.03 -27.97
CA ASP A 785 -16.35 20.46 -29.30
C ASP A 785 -15.62 21.47 -30.21
N ARG A 786 -14.54 21.03 -30.85
CA ARG A 786 -13.88 21.78 -31.92
C ARG A 786 -14.80 21.88 -33.13
N ILE A 787 -14.95 23.07 -33.70
CA ILE A 787 -15.80 23.30 -34.87
C ILE A 787 -15.08 22.83 -36.15
N ILE A 788 -15.19 21.53 -36.45
CA ILE A 788 -14.42 20.88 -37.53
C ILE A 788 -15.11 20.97 -38.91
N ASN A 789 -16.41 21.24 -38.98
CA ASN A 789 -17.16 21.55 -40.22
C ASN A 789 -18.58 21.99 -39.81
N ALA A 790 -19.23 22.87 -40.58
CA ALA A 790 -20.59 23.37 -40.37
C ALA A 790 -21.73 22.32 -40.48
N VAL A 791 -21.55 21.10 -39.97
CA VAL A 791 -22.57 20.04 -39.99
C VAL A 791 -23.64 20.27 -38.91
N ASN A 792 -23.30 21.01 -37.84
CA ASN A 792 -24.20 21.34 -36.73
C ASN A 792 -24.67 22.80 -36.68
N TYR A 793 -24.13 23.69 -37.51
CA TYR A 793 -24.55 25.10 -37.59
C TYR A 793 -25.27 25.38 -38.91
N PRO A 794 -26.56 25.78 -38.90
CA PRO A 794 -27.22 26.18 -40.12
C PRO A 794 -26.49 27.40 -40.69
N ALA A 795 -25.97 27.27 -41.92
CA ALA A 795 -25.29 28.36 -42.62
C ALA A 795 -26.19 29.60 -42.73
N THR A 796 -26.03 30.56 -41.82
CA THR A 796 -26.75 31.84 -41.82
C THR A 796 -25.84 33.05 -42.05
N GLY A 797 -24.68 32.85 -42.70
CA GLY A 797 -23.76 33.90 -43.13
C GLY A 797 -22.93 33.52 -44.36
N PRO A 798 -22.18 34.47 -44.96
CA PRO A 798 -21.40 34.25 -46.18
C PRO A 798 -20.13 33.37 -46.01
N ILE A 799 -19.82 32.93 -44.79
CA ILE A 799 -18.72 32.00 -44.46
C ILE A 799 -19.29 30.80 -43.69
N SER A 800 -18.77 29.61 -44.02
CA SER A 800 -19.03 28.38 -43.26
C SER A 800 -18.21 28.47 -41.97
N PRO A 801 -18.79 28.17 -40.79
CA PRO A 801 -18.03 28.08 -39.54
C PRO A 801 -16.78 27.23 -39.74
N ALA A 802 -15.66 27.75 -39.28
CA ALA A 802 -14.35 27.12 -39.31
C ALA A 802 -13.80 27.03 -37.89
N VAL A 803 -12.76 26.25 -37.68
CA VAL A 803 -12.13 26.17 -36.35
C VAL A 803 -11.53 27.52 -35.98
N ASP A 804 -11.65 27.92 -34.72
CA ASP A 804 -10.98 29.13 -34.23
C ASP A 804 -9.46 28.95 -34.15
N HIS A 805 -8.73 30.05 -34.26
CA HIS A 805 -7.32 30.02 -33.88
C HIS A 805 -7.20 29.87 -32.36
N GLY A 806 -6.27 29.04 -31.91
CA GLY A 806 -5.85 28.98 -30.51
C GLY A 806 -6.51 27.87 -29.69
N ALA A 807 -6.30 27.95 -28.38
CA ALA A 807 -6.65 26.92 -27.41
C ALA A 807 -8.16 26.77 -27.15
N TYR A 808 -8.95 27.79 -27.50
CA TYR A 808 -10.38 27.89 -27.19
C TYR A 808 -11.18 28.05 -28.48
N GLU A 809 -12.38 27.49 -28.53
CA GLU A 809 -13.42 27.92 -29.45
C GLU A 809 -14.23 29.04 -28.81
N ALA A 810 -14.59 30.06 -29.58
CA ALA A 810 -15.60 31.01 -29.20
C ALA A 810 -16.96 30.30 -29.13
N PRO A 811 -17.79 30.59 -28.13
CA PRO A 811 -19.12 30.01 -28.03
C PRO A 811 -19.92 30.36 -29.28
N ALA A 812 -20.52 29.34 -29.89
CA ALA A 812 -21.01 29.38 -31.26
C ALA A 812 -22.26 30.23 -31.56
N ASP A 813 -22.62 31.14 -30.66
CA ASP A 813 -23.81 31.99 -30.76
C ASP A 813 -23.50 33.43 -31.22
N LEU A 814 -22.58 33.60 -32.18
CA LEU A 814 -22.23 34.92 -32.74
C LEU A 814 -22.15 34.82 -34.28
N PRO A 815 -23.10 35.36 -35.08
CA PRO A 815 -23.88 36.59 -34.87
C PRO A 815 -25.41 36.42 -34.99
N GLY A 816 -26.15 36.90 -33.98
CA GLY A 816 -27.59 37.18 -34.05
C GLY A 816 -28.48 36.50 -33.01
N GLY A 817 -27.93 35.67 -32.12
CA GLY A 817 -28.62 35.05 -30.98
C GLY A 817 -28.32 35.78 -29.68
N THR A 818 -29.29 35.85 -28.77
CA THR A 818 -29.16 36.51 -27.47
C THR A 818 -28.46 35.62 -26.46
N GLY A 819 -27.15 35.82 -26.22
CA GLY A 819 -26.40 35.25 -25.08
C GLY A 819 -26.32 33.72 -25.04
N PRO A 820 -25.49 33.14 -24.15
CA PRO A 820 -25.46 31.68 -23.94
C PRO A 820 -26.88 31.24 -23.61
N THR A 821 -27.46 30.40 -24.45
CA THR A 821 -28.83 29.93 -24.23
C THR A 821 -28.96 29.05 -22.98
N CYS A 822 -27.83 28.70 -22.34
CA CYS A 822 -27.83 28.11 -21.00
C CYS A 822 -26.46 28.15 -20.30
N PRO A 823 -26.11 29.20 -19.52
CA PRO A 823 -24.86 29.23 -18.75
C PRO A 823 -24.56 28.01 -17.86
N PRO A 824 -25.55 27.36 -17.22
CA PRO A 824 -25.27 26.21 -16.35
C PRO A 824 -25.15 24.86 -17.07
N ASP A 825 -25.32 24.81 -18.40
CA ASP A 825 -25.01 23.63 -19.24
C ASP A 825 -23.50 23.66 -19.54
N LEU A 826 -22.73 22.98 -18.70
CA LEU A 826 -21.26 23.03 -18.73
C LEU A 826 -20.67 21.93 -19.61
N ASN A 827 -21.43 20.87 -19.88
CA ASN A 827 -20.97 19.77 -20.74
C ASN A 827 -21.38 19.98 -22.22
N GLY A 828 -22.21 20.99 -22.50
CA GLY A 828 -22.59 21.41 -23.85
C GLY A 828 -23.59 20.47 -24.52
N ASP A 829 -24.27 19.60 -23.78
CA ASP A 829 -25.20 18.60 -24.33
C ASP A 829 -26.61 19.14 -24.61
N GLY A 830 -26.87 20.40 -24.23
CA GLY A 830 -28.14 21.10 -24.42
C GLY A 830 -29.15 20.88 -23.29
N VAL A 831 -28.77 20.23 -22.19
CA VAL A 831 -29.61 19.92 -21.03
C VAL A 831 -28.88 20.31 -19.75
N VAL A 832 -29.58 20.93 -18.80
CA VAL A 832 -29.04 21.17 -17.45
C VAL A 832 -29.45 20.03 -16.54
N ASP A 833 -28.51 19.16 -16.19
CA ASP A 833 -28.77 18.04 -15.31
C ASP A 833 -27.63 17.73 -14.33
N ALA A 834 -27.67 16.55 -13.71
CA ALA A 834 -26.69 16.20 -12.69
C ALA A 834 -25.25 16.20 -13.23
N ASP A 835 -25.06 15.96 -14.53
CA ASP A 835 -23.75 15.89 -15.14
C ASP A 835 -23.08 17.28 -15.20
N ASP A 836 -23.83 18.36 -15.46
CA ASP A 836 -23.31 19.73 -15.36
C ASP A 836 -23.00 20.13 -13.93
N PHE A 837 -23.83 19.70 -13.00
CA PHE A 837 -23.62 19.97 -11.59
C PHE A 837 -22.33 19.33 -11.09
N PHE A 838 -22.10 18.06 -11.44
CA PHE A 838 -20.87 17.36 -11.09
C PHE A 838 -19.67 17.91 -11.84
N LEU A 839 -19.84 18.33 -13.10
CA LEU A 839 -18.81 19.01 -13.86
C LEU A 839 -18.42 20.33 -13.17
N PHE A 840 -19.37 21.19 -12.80
CA PHE A 840 -19.08 22.41 -12.05
C PHE A 840 -18.34 22.12 -10.75
N LEU A 841 -18.79 21.15 -9.94
CA LEU A 841 -18.10 20.80 -8.70
C LEU A 841 -16.66 20.34 -8.95
N SER A 842 -16.43 19.58 -10.02
CA SER A 842 -15.09 19.16 -10.44
C SER A 842 -14.22 20.35 -10.85
N LEU A 843 -14.77 21.27 -11.65
CA LEU A 843 -14.10 22.50 -12.09
C LEU A 843 -13.80 23.42 -10.90
N PHE A 844 -14.76 23.59 -10.00
CA PHE A 844 -14.66 24.43 -8.80
C PHE A 844 -13.62 23.87 -7.83
N ALA A 845 -13.64 22.56 -7.58
CA ALA A 845 -12.66 21.90 -6.73
C ALA A 845 -11.25 21.89 -7.34
N SER A 846 -11.14 21.87 -8.67
CA SER A 846 -9.86 21.93 -9.40
C SER A 846 -9.34 23.35 -9.62
N GLY A 847 -10.12 24.38 -9.25
CA GLY A 847 -9.78 25.79 -9.53
C GLY A 847 -9.63 26.05 -11.02
N ASP A 848 -10.41 25.35 -11.85
CA ASP A 848 -10.43 25.52 -13.30
C ASP A 848 -11.11 26.86 -13.65
N PRO A 849 -10.52 27.70 -14.52
CA PRO A 849 -11.12 28.98 -14.92
C PRO A 849 -12.53 28.90 -15.53
N ARG A 850 -13.04 27.70 -15.87
CA ARG A 850 -14.45 27.49 -16.22
C ARG A 850 -15.40 27.56 -15.02
N ALA A 851 -14.89 27.38 -13.81
CA ALA A 851 -15.63 27.53 -12.57
C ALA A 851 -15.71 28.98 -12.07
N ASP A 852 -15.00 29.93 -12.71
CA ASP A 852 -15.22 31.37 -12.55
C ASP A 852 -16.52 31.76 -13.26
N PHE A 853 -17.63 31.32 -12.67
CA PHE A 853 -18.96 31.41 -13.25
C PHE A 853 -19.47 32.85 -13.32
N ASN A 854 -19.00 33.72 -12.41
CA ASN A 854 -19.35 35.12 -12.39
C ASN A 854 -18.41 35.99 -13.27
N ASN A 855 -17.31 35.40 -13.77
CA ASN A 855 -16.27 36.00 -14.61
C ASN A 855 -15.54 37.18 -13.96
N ASP A 856 -15.31 37.14 -12.65
CA ASP A 856 -14.57 38.17 -11.92
C ASP A 856 -13.06 37.91 -11.81
N GLY A 857 -12.60 36.76 -12.30
CA GLY A 857 -11.20 36.34 -12.31
C GLY A 857 -10.77 35.62 -11.04
N VAL A 858 -11.67 35.31 -10.11
CA VAL A 858 -11.39 34.60 -8.86
C VAL A 858 -12.42 33.50 -8.64
N ILE A 859 -11.96 32.24 -8.56
CA ILE A 859 -12.86 31.12 -8.27
C ILE A 859 -13.12 31.04 -6.78
N ASP A 860 -14.30 31.47 -6.34
CA ASP A 860 -14.69 31.48 -4.94
C ASP A 860 -16.17 31.16 -4.68
N ALA A 861 -16.61 31.31 -3.43
CA ALA A 861 -17.98 30.96 -3.06
C ALA A 861 -19.04 31.72 -3.89
N ASP A 862 -18.72 32.90 -4.41
CA ASP A 862 -19.64 33.69 -5.22
C ASP A 862 -19.88 33.04 -6.60
N ASP A 863 -18.90 32.35 -7.19
CA ASP A 863 -19.12 31.53 -8.40
C ASP A 863 -19.99 30.32 -8.10
N PHE A 864 -19.75 29.68 -6.96
CA PHE A 864 -20.55 28.54 -6.55
C PHE A 864 -22.02 28.94 -6.42
N PHE A 865 -22.30 30.10 -5.81
CA PHE A 865 -23.66 30.62 -5.70
C PHE A 865 -24.23 31.11 -7.03
N ALA A 866 -23.40 31.68 -7.90
CA ALA A 866 -23.80 32.10 -9.24
C ALA A 866 -24.20 30.90 -10.10
N PHE A 867 -23.41 29.83 -10.09
CA PHE A 867 -23.71 28.56 -10.75
C PHE A 867 -24.97 27.93 -10.16
N LEU A 868 -25.08 27.80 -8.83
CA LEU A 868 -26.25 27.19 -8.18
C LEU A 868 -27.54 27.94 -8.54
N GLY A 869 -27.46 29.27 -8.63
CA GLY A 869 -28.56 30.13 -9.04
C GLY A 869 -28.98 29.90 -10.50
N ALA A 870 -28.02 29.79 -11.41
CA ALA A 870 -28.27 29.51 -12.82
C ALA A 870 -28.78 28.07 -13.02
N PHE A 871 -28.15 27.09 -12.39
CA PHE A 871 -28.53 25.67 -12.43
C PHE A 871 -29.97 25.43 -11.96
N ALA A 872 -30.38 26.08 -10.86
CA ALA A 872 -31.74 25.99 -10.37
C ALA A 872 -32.77 26.71 -11.28
N ALA A 873 -32.33 27.69 -12.07
CA ALA A 873 -33.16 28.37 -13.05
C ALA A 873 -33.31 27.56 -14.35
N GLY A 874 -32.33 26.71 -14.67
CA GLY A 874 -32.25 25.98 -15.93
C GLY A 874 -31.96 26.88 -17.14
N CYS A 875 -32.12 26.31 -18.33
CA CYS A 875 -32.30 27.04 -19.59
C CYS A 875 -33.79 27.40 -19.78
#